data_AF-A0AAU2PTP2-F1
#
_entry.id   AF-A0AAU2PTP2-F1
#
_cell.length_a   1.000
_cell.length_b   1.000
_cell.length_c   1.000
_cell.angle_alpha   90.00
_cell.angle_beta   90.00
_cell.angle_gamma   90.00
#
_symmetry.space_group_name_H-M   'P 1'
#
loop_
_entity.id
_entity.type
_entity.pdbx_description
1 polymer ?
#
loop_
_entity_poly.entity_id
_entity_poly.type
_entity_poly.pdbx_seq_one_letter_code
_entity_poly.pdbx_strand_id
1 'polypeptide(L)'
;MCGLAGFARLDGQDLGPEFDGLLNNFAELLHHRGPDEREVLRSGPVGLAFTRLSLVNPQDGTQPLVSDDGNLVLIANGEVYNHKELAASLPSDVRLKTGSDCEVLLYLYRKHGLDFLRDVRGMFAIILWDRARGQLVLARDRFGIKPLYYHRTNERIVLSSEIKGLFADPATPRTFAWDKALSVPAVAAAPRFSAEQMCTWFEGVESVPAASVLRVDLRDGKTVEHCYWELPTEADESTSAEGFIERYGDLLASSIRDCATADSELGLFLSGGIDSSIVLALAREQVDELHTFTALSGGTRANGDAEHSSWLAGEWGIPNHQVLFEPGLTPTPEQWRRLVWLTESPMVGPEIYYKHELHRFAREVRPELRGMLLGAASDEFNGGYSEGMGDDWAGFLDGLRKMNRATRLDRKSSLRYWWGEGEGFLSDDALDSLGTAQETDLYASYVLSEYRKVQQYNVWHEDRTAAGSGVEARVPFLDHRIVELTSSIPERLRPRLLWDKRILREAVGSRVPRRIAERPKVPFFYGQGTHHAYGMLVRLMNGNGQELVERALAAPGAGAHLDADRIRRGLKDFAEGTSDSPSVELLMRLVNMGLLAEMATSAPRLESMDAGSVRTELGAHSNLLAQTQEIFEPGRNYDLQAVPVQAEGLLLLSDAGGDQYLVNDGQIEFVLEPDSLIARVLRQIDGTSTLAAALREAGVELKAVEEELGLLVDQRLVLFAA
;
A
#
# COMPACT_ATOMS: atom_id res chain seq x y z
N MET A 1 1.67 16.62 -5.60
CA MET A 1 1.68 16.41 -4.14
C MET A 1 2.08 17.66 -3.40
N CYS A 2 1.25 18.10 -2.46
CA CYS A 2 1.54 19.27 -1.67
C CYS A 2 1.60 18.88 -0.18
N GLY A 3 2.40 19.61 0.58
CA GLY A 3 2.35 19.57 2.04
C GLY A 3 1.32 20.58 2.53
N LEU A 4 0.39 20.11 3.36
CA LEU A 4 -0.57 20.97 4.05
C LEU A 4 -0.26 20.94 5.53
N ALA A 5 -0.19 22.10 6.16
CA ALA A 5 -0.23 22.19 7.60
C ALA A 5 -0.91 23.49 8.04
N GLY A 6 -1.36 23.49 9.27
CA GLY A 6 -1.93 24.68 9.85
C GLY A 6 -2.32 24.49 11.30
N PHE A 7 -2.71 25.57 11.93
CA PHE A 7 -3.29 25.54 13.26
C PHE A 7 -4.24 26.73 13.42
N ALA A 8 -5.21 26.57 14.31
CA ALA A 8 -6.17 27.61 14.60
C ALA A 8 -6.51 27.66 16.08
N ARG A 9 -6.65 28.87 16.62
CA ARG A 9 -7.17 29.07 17.98
C ARG A 9 -8.67 28.84 18.00
N LEU A 10 -9.15 28.16 19.04
CA LEU A 10 -10.57 27.82 19.24
C LEU A 10 -11.32 28.84 20.10
N ASP A 11 -10.64 29.90 20.53
CA ASP A 11 -11.23 31.06 21.21
C ASP A 11 -11.39 32.29 20.28
N GLY A 12 -11.08 32.12 18.99
CA GLY A 12 -11.18 33.15 17.96
C GLY A 12 -10.18 34.29 18.09
N GLN A 13 -9.23 34.24 19.03
CA GLN A 13 -8.23 35.29 19.19
C GLN A 13 -7.19 35.25 18.07
N ASP A 14 -6.61 36.41 17.77
CA ASP A 14 -5.59 36.54 16.74
C ASP A 14 -4.27 35.86 17.14
N LEU A 15 -3.59 35.30 16.14
CA LEU A 15 -2.25 34.74 16.29
C LEU A 15 -1.17 35.82 16.30
N GLY A 16 -0.36 35.83 17.35
CA GLY A 16 0.80 36.70 17.47
C GLY A 16 2.02 36.23 16.64
N PRO A 17 3.04 37.09 16.47
CA PRO A 17 4.26 36.77 15.72
C PRO A 17 5.08 35.60 16.27
N GLU A 18 4.88 35.23 17.54
CA GLU A 18 5.55 34.09 18.19
C GLU A 18 5.29 32.75 17.47
N PHE A 19 4.22 32.66 16.67
CA PHE A 19 3.89 31.46 15.92
C PHE A 19 4.55 31.39 14.53
N ASP A 20 5.26 32.43 14.08
CA ASP A 20 5.92 32.42 12.76
C ASP A 20 6.98 31.30 12.68
N GLY A 21 7.66 31.00 13.80
CA GLY A 21 8.59 29.87 13.89
C GLY A 21 7.90 28.51 13.72
N LEU A 22 6.69 28.34 14.26
CA LEU A 22 5.92 27.11 14.11
C LEU A 22 5.47 26.90 12.66
N LEU A 23 4.98 27.95 11.99
CA LEU A 23 4.62 27.92 10.57
C LEU A 23 5.81 27.53 9.68
N ASN A 24 6.98 28.06 10.00
CA ASN A 24 8.20 27.73 9.27
C ASN A 24 8.62 26.27 9.46
N ASN A 25 8.54 25.75 10.69
CA ASN A 25 8.83 24.35 10.99
C ASN A 25 7.86 23.39 10.27
N PHE A 26 6.57 23.75 10.18
CA PHE A 26 5.60 22.96 9.40
C PHE A 26 6.04 22.83 7.93
N ALA A 27 6.39 23.95 7.30
CA ALA A 27 6.82 23.94 5.90
C ALA A 27 8.12 23.15 5.69
N GLU A 28 9.07 23.22 6.62
CA GLU A 28 10.32 22.45 6.56
C GLU A 28 10.09 20.94 6.65
N LEU A 29 9.22 20.50 7.58
CA LEU A 29 8.90 19.07 7.76
C LEU A 29 8.12 18.45 6.61
N LEU A 30 7.48 19.27 5.78
CA LEU A 30 6.65 18.88 4.65
C LEU A 30 7.26 19.22 3.28
N HIS A 31 8.49 19.74 3.26
CA HIS A 31 9.16 20.18 2.03
C HIS A 31 9.30 19.05 1.01
N HIS A 32 9.56 17.81 1.45
CA HIS A 32 9.72 16.65 0.58
C HIS A 32 8.49 16.36 -0.30
N ARG A 33 7.29 16.65 0.20
CA ARG A 33 6.05 16.45 -0.56
C ARG A 33 5.95 17.44 -1.71
N GLY A 34 6.36 18.69 -1.46
CA GLY A 34 6.20 19.83 -2.35
C GLY A 34 7.45 20.71 -2.38
N PRO A 35 8.49 20.31 -3.12
CA PRO A 35 9.79 20.97 -3.09
C PRO A 35 9.84 22.29 -3.89
N ASP A 36 8.83 22.61 -4.71
CA ASP A 36 8.94 23.68 -5.72
C ASP A 36 8.65 25.07 -5.13
N GLU A 37 7.68 25.17 -4.22
CA GLU A 37 7.31 26.44 -3.56
C GLU A 37 6.96 26.23 -2.09
N ARG A 38 7.10 27.30 -1.30
CA ARG A 38 6.74 27.35 0.11
C ARG A 38 6.02 28.66 0.40
N GLU A 39 4.87 28.56 1.04
CA GLU A 39 4.08 29.72 1.47
C GLU A 39 3.58 29.54 2.90
N VAL A 40 3.51 30.66 3.62
CA VAL A 40 2.96 30.70 4.98
C VAL A 40 1.99 31.87 5.12
N LEU A 41 0.88 31.62 5.80
CA LEU A 41 -0.12 32.62 6.13
C LEU A 41 -0.32 32.64 7.65
N ARG A 42 -0.17 33.80 8.27
CA ARG A 42 -0.67 34.07 9.63
C ARG A 42 -1.69 35.20 9.55
N SER A 43 -2.95 34.91 9.84
CA SER A 43 -4.02 35.90 9.73
C SER A 43 -5.17 35.55 10.67
N GLY A 44 -5.55 36.52 11.50
CA GLY A 44 -6.58 36.31 12.53
C GLY A 44 -6.24 35.10 13.40
N PRO A 45 -7.21 34.23 13.72
CA PRO A 45 -6.98 33.04 14.55
C PRO A 45 -6.31 31.87 13.82
N VAL A 46 -5.97 32.00 12.52
CA VAL A 46 -5.52 30.89 11.67
C VAL A 46 -4.10 31.10 11.14
N GLY A 47 -3.30 30.04 11.25
CA GLY A 47 -1.99 29.92 10.63
C GLY A 47 -2.00 28.74 9.64
N LEU A 48 -1.53 28.95 8.41
CA LEU A 48 -1.40 27.93 7.37
C LEU A 48 0.02 27.89 6.84
N ALA A 49 0.52 26.69 6.53
CA ALA A 49 1.78 26.47 5.86
C ALA A 49 1.54 25.50 4.69
N PHE A 50 2.07 25.84 3.53
CA PHE A 50 1.87 25.12 2.29
C PHE A 50 3.22 24.88 1.59
N THR A 51 3.43 23.67 1.10
CA THR A 51 4.56 23.32 0.22
C THR A 51 4.02 22.73 -1.07
N ARG A 52 4.50 23.21 -2.22
CA ARG A 52 3.91 22.90 -3.53
C ARG A 52 4.77 21.93 -4.33
N LEU A 53 4.16 20.88 -4.89
CA LEU A 53 4.67 20.23 -6.10
C LEU A 53 3.82 20.74 -7.27
N SER A 54 4.49 21.35 -8.23
CA SER A 54 3.86 21.95 -9.40
C SER A 54 3.61 20.87 -10.45
N LEU A 55 2.34 20.46 -10.62
CA LEU A 55 1.93 19.39 -11.55
C LEU A 55 0.95 19.91 -12.61
N VAL A 56 -0.07 20.64 -12.15
CA VAL A 56 -1.00 21.40 -12.99
C VAL A 56 -0.75 22.89 -12.80
N ASN A 57 -0.72 23.60 -13.92
CA ASN A 57 -0.57 25.03 -14.06
C ASN A 57 0.55 25.65 -13.20
N PRO A 58 1.81 25.46 -13.58
CA PRO A 58 2.94 25.87 -12.77
C PRO A 58 3.06 27.39 -12.56
N GLN A 59 2.39 28.22 -13.37
CA GLN A 59 2.62 29.67 -13.38
C GLN A 59 1.81 30.47 -12.35
N ASP A 60 0.60 30.04 -11.97
CA ASP A 60 -0.30 30.83 -11.09
C ASP A 60 -1.04 30.02 -10.01
N GLY A 61 -0.67 28.76 -9.80
CA GLY A 61 -1.32 27.85 -8.85
C GLY A 61 -0.77 27.87 -7.41
N THR A 62 -0.03 28.91 -7.01
CA THR A 62 0.47 29.08 -5.64
C THR A 62 -0.70 29.17 -4.66
N GLN A 63 -0.55 28.57 -3.48
CA GLN A 63 -1.58 28.55 -2.44
C GLN A 63 -1.05 29.20 -1.15
N PRO A 64 -1.87 29.89 -0.36
CA PRO A 64 -3.33 29.77 -0.30
C PRO A 64 -4.12 30.43 -1.44
N LEU A 65 -5.13 29.73 -1.94
CA LEU A 65 -6.12 30.26 -2.88
C LEU A 65 -7.13 31.12 -2.12
N VAL A 66 -7.47 32.29 -2.66
CA VAL A 66 -8.33 33.27 -1.98
C VAL A 66 -9.47 33.72 -2.89
N SER A 67 -10.70 33.62 -2.40
CA SER A 67 -11.90 34.02 -3.15
C SER A 67 -11.90 35.50 -3.54
N ASP A 68 -12.66 35.85 -4.59
CA ASP A 68 -12.91 37.22 -5.06
C ASP A 68 -13.18 38.26 -3.95
N ASP A 69 -14.02 37.93 -2.97
CA ASP A 69 -14.36 38.77 -1.82
C ASP A 69 -13.36 38.71 -0.65
N GLY A 70 -12.34 37.85 -0.74
CA GLY A 70 -11.32 37.68 0.30
C GLY A 70 -11.78 36.93 1.56
N ASN A 71 -13.00 36.40 1.59
CA ASN A 71 -13.57 35.75 2.78
C ASN A 71 -13.19 34.27 2.92
N LEU A 72 -12.90 33.60 1.81
CA LEU A 72 -12.54 32.19 1.79
C LEU A 72 -11.06 32.05 1.43
N VAL A 73 -10.35 31.25 2.22
CA VAL A 73 -8.94 30.90 2.02
C VAL A 73 -8.83 29.39 1.97
N LEU A 74 -8.16 28.84 0.97
CA LEU A 74 -8.05 27.40 0.75
C LEU A 74 -6.59 27.00 0.53
N ILE A 75 -6.14 25.95 1.22
CA ILE A 75 -5.01 25.14 0.79
C ILE A 75 -5.48 23.71 0.56
N ALA A 76 -4.97 23.08 -0.50
CA ALA A 76 -5.37 21.77 -0.97
C ALA A 76 -4.17 20.98 -1.50
N ASN A 77 -4.14 19.69 -1.16
CA ASN A 77 -3.18 18.72 -1.69
C ASN A 77 -3.98 17.70 -2.48
N GLY A 78 -3.77 17.65 -3.79
CA GLY A 78 -4.47 16.74 -4.69
C GLY A 78 -4.90 17.41 -5.98
N GLU A 79 -5.87 16.79 -6.65
CA GLU A 79 -6.34 17.13 -8.00
C GLU A 79 -7.87 17.06 -8.07
N VAL A 80 -8.49 18.05 -8.70
CA VAL A 80 -9.91 18.10 -9.08
C VAL A 80 -10.03 17.91 -10.58
N TYR A 81 -10.13 16.65 -11.01
CA TYR A 81 -10.11 16.27 -12.42
C TYR A 81 -11.22 16.93 -13.25
N ASN A 82 -12.40 17.13 -12.65
CA ASN A 82 -13.53 17.76 -13.33
C ASN A 82 -13.67 19.27 -13.06
N HIS A 83 -12.60 19.97 -12.66
CA HIS A 83 -12.66 21.39 -12.31
C HIS A 83 -13.23 22.28 -13.42
N LYS A 84 -12.94 21.98 -14.71
CA LYS A 84 -13.47 22.73 -15.85
C LYS A 84 -14.99 22.59 -15.98
N GLU A 85 -15.50 21.37 -15.78
CA GLU A 85 -16.94 21.06 -15.77
C GLU A 85 -17.63 21.79 -14.60
N LEU A 86 -17.03 21.70 -13.40
CA LEU A 86 -17.54 22.37 -12.20
C LEU A 86 -17.54 23.88 -12.34
N ALA A 87 -16.47 24.46 -12.89
CA ALA A 87 -16.35 25.90 -13.12
C ALA A 87 -17.41 26.40 -14.11
N ALA A 88 -17.73 25.63 -15.15
CA ALA A 88 -18.80 25.96 -16.10
C ALA A 88 -20.20 25.94 -15.46
N SER A 89 -20.38 25.25 -14.33
CA SER A 89 -21.64 25.20 -13.56
C SER A 89 -21.80 26.36 -12.56
N LEU A 90 -20.76 27.18 -12.39
CA LEU A 90 -20.79 28.32 -11.48
C LEU A 90 -21.59 29.49 -12.07
N PRO A 91 -22.19 30.35 -11.21
CA PRO A 91 -22.85 31.57 -11.65
C PRO A 91 -21.95 32.46 -12.53
N SER A 92 -22.55 33.14 -13.52
CA SER A 92 -21.81 33.93 -14.53
C SER A 92 -21.04 35.14 -13.99
N ASP A 93 -21.29 35.52 -12.74
CA ASP A 93 -20.59 36.58 -12.01
C ASP A 93 -19.34 36.08 -11.27
N VAL A 94 -19.18 34.77 -11.07
CA VAL A 94 -17.95 34.19 -10.51
C VAL A 94 -16.81 34.29 -11.52
N ARG A 95 -15.65 34.76 -11.04
CA ARG A 95 -14.41 34.84 -11.81
C ARG A 95 -13.32 34.15 -11.03
N LEU A 96 -12.85 33.01 -11.57
CA LEU A 96 -11.65 32.35 -11.07
C LEU A 96 -10.44 33.25 -11.34
N LYS A 97 -9.56 33.38 -10.36
CA LYS A 97 -8.38 34.25 -10.39
C LYS A 97 -7.12 33.53 -10.90
N THR A 98 -7.10 32.21 -10.78
CA THR A 98 -6.00 31.31 -11.10
C THR A 98 -6.52 30.23 -12.04
N GLY A 99 -5.61 29.53 -12.71
CA GLY A 99 -5.97 28.29 -13.39
C GLY A 99 -5.75 27.04 -12.54
N SER A 100 -5.67 27.16 -11.19
CA SER A 100 -5.64 25.99 -10.32
C SER A 100 -6.98 25.26 -10.37
N ASP A 101 -6.90 23.95 -10.56
CA ASP A 101 -8.01 23.00 -10.47
C ASP A 101 -8.77 23.10 -9.12
N CYS A 102 -8.06 23.41 -8.04
CA CYS A 102 -8.61 23.52 -6.69
C CYS A 102 -9.36 24.83 -6.41
N GLU A 103 -9.19 25.90 -7.21
CA GLU A 103 -9.85 27.19 -6.93
C GLU A 103 -11.37 27.10 -6.99
N VAL A 104 -11.89 26.23 -7.87
CA VAL A 104 -13.33 25.99 -8.04
C VAL A 104 -14.00 25.60 -6.71
N LEU A 105 -13.27 24.94 -5.81
CA LEU A 105 -13.78 24.44 -4.53
C LEU A 105 -14.20 25.57 -3.59
N LEU A 106 -13.55 26.74 -3.64
CA LEU A 106 -13.94 27.93 -2.87
C LEU A 106 -15.39 28.33 -3.19
N TYR A 107 -15.73 28.34 -4.47
CA TYR A 107 -17.02 28.80 -4.97
C TYR A 107 -18.09 27.72 -4.85
N LEU A 108 -17.71 26.44 -4.96
CA LEU A 108 -18.61 25.34 -4.63
C LEU A 108 -18.99 25.37 -3.14
N TYR A 109 -18.03 25.58 -2.23
CA TYR A 109 -18.30 25.74 -0.79
C TYR A 109 -19.23 26.93 -0.53
N ARG A 110 -18.97 28.08 -1.16
CA ARG A 110 -19.86 29.25 -1.07
C ARG A 110 -21.30 28.93 -1.46
N LYS A 111 -21.48 28.14 -2.53
CA LYS A 111 -22.79 27.81 -3.12
C LYS A 111 -23.53 26.69 -2.38
N HIS A 112 -22.82 25.64 -1.99
CA HIS A 112 -23.39 24.38 -1.51
C HIS A 112 -23.12 24.09 -0.03
N GLY A 113 -22.33 24.92 0.66
CA GLY A 113 -21.97 24.70 2.06
C GLY A 113 -21.19 23.40 2.21
N LEU A 114 -21.61 22.51 3.12
CA LEU A 114 -20.91 21.26 3.40
C LEU A 114 -21.06 20.19 2.31
N ASP A 115 -22.03 20.35 1.39
CA ASP A 115 -22.24 19.42 0.26
C ASP A 115 -21.36 19.71 -0.96
N PHE A 116 -20.43 20.66 -0.86
CA PHE A 116 -19.67 21.17 -2.01
C PHE A 116 -18.78 20.14 -2.72
N LEU A 117 -18.50 19.01 -2.08
CA LEU A 117 -17.67 17.93 -2.61
C LEU A 117 -18.47 16.82 -3.32
N ARG A 118 -19.81 16.89 -3.27
CA ARG A 118 -20.68 15.85 -3.82
C ARG A 118 -20.38 15.55 -5.28
N ASP A 119 -20.19 16.55 -6.12
CA ASP A 119 -19.98 16.35 -7.56
C ASP A 119 -18.50 16.43 -7.97
N VAL A 120 -17.59 16.50 -6.99
CA VAL A 120 -16.15 16.63 -7.23
C VAL A 120 -15.54 15.26 -7.54
N ARG A 121 -14.88 15.15 -8.71
CA ARG A 121 -14.06 14.00 -9.12
C ARG A 121 -12.60 14.33 -8.88
N GLY A 122 -11.95 13.56 -8.02
CA GLY A 122 -10.59 13.89 -7.63
C GLY A 122 -10.08 13.09 -6.45
N MET A 123 -8.83 13.35 -6.13
CA MET A 123 -8.16 12.91 -4.91
C MET A 123 -7.67 14.16 -4.21
N PHE A 124 -8.03 14.41 -2.96
CA PHE A 124 -7.73 15.68 -2.32
C PHE A 124 -7.81 15.60 -0.80
N ALA A 125 -6.98 16.41 -0.16
CA ALA A 125 -7.12 16.86 1.22
C ALA A 125 -7.22 18.38 1.21
N ILE A 126 -8.12 18.95 2.00
CA ILE A 126 -8.49 20.36 1.97
C ILE A 126 -8.45 20.95 3.38
N ILE A 127 -7.85 22.14 3.51
CA ILE A 127 -8.05 23.05 4.65
C ILE A 127 -8.59 24.37 4.10
N LEU A 128 -9.86 24.66 4.42
CA LEU A 128 -10.54 25.90 4.02
C LEU A 128 -10.88 26.72 5.27
N TRP A 129 -10.54 28.00 5.25
CA TRP A 129 -10.92 28.96 6.28
C TRP A 129 -11.97 29.94 5.74
N ASP A 130 -13.16 29.91 6.35
CA ASP A 130 -14.23 30.88 6.14
C ASP A 130 -14.11 31.97 7.21
N ARG A 131 -13.55 33.11 6.80
CA ARG A 131 -13.33 34.29 7.67
C ARG A 131 -14.64 34.89 8.15
N ALA A 132 -15.63 34.96 7.25
CA ALA A 132 -16.91 35.61 7.54
C ALA A 132 -17.70 34.84 8.59
N ARG A 133 -17.61 33.51 8.58
CA ARG A 133 -18.29 32.65 9.57
C ARG A 133 -17.41 32.30 10.77
N GLY A 134 -16.11 32.55 10.72
CA GLY A 134 -15.16 32.15 11.76
C GLY A 134 -15.03 30.63 11.83
N GLN A 135 -14.93 29.96 10.68
CA GLN A 135 -14.98 28.50 10.58
C GLN A 135 -13.78 27.95 9.83
N LEU A 136 -13.27 26.83 10.32
CA LEU A 136 -12.29 26.01 9.63
C LEU A 136 -12.98 24.75 9.11
N VAL A 137 -12.75 24.42 7.84
CA VAL A 137 -13.39 23.32 7.13
C VAL A 137 -12.28 22.42 6.62
N LEU A 138 -12.30 21.16 7.07
CA LEU A 138 -11.35 20.13 6.71
C LEU A 138 -12.07 19.08 5.90
N ALA A 139 -11.48 18.59 4.82
CA ALA A 139 -12.11 17.53 4.05
C ALA A 139 -11.10 16.62 3.37
N ARG A 140 -11.52 15.38 3.10
CA ARG A 140 -10.78 14.42 2.28
C ARG A 140 -11.68 13.83 1.21
N ASP A 141 -11.04 13.37 0.13
CA ASP A 141 -11.71 12.64 -0.93
C ASP A 141 -12.37 11.34 -0.44
N ARG A 142 -13.16 10.73 -1.33
CA ARG A 142 -14.02 9.58 -1.02
C ARG A 142 -13.25 8.39 -0.50
N PHE A 143 -12.05 8.14 -1.00
CA PHE A 143 -11.27 6.95 -0.63
C PHE A 143 -10.13 7.29 0.33
N GLY A 144 -10.06 8.55 0.80
CA GLY A 144 -8.97 9.02 1.63
C GLY A 144 -7.61 8.90 0.93
N ILE A 145 -7.55 9.08 -0.40
CA ILE A 145 -6.30 8.96 -1.17
C ILE A 145 -5.28 9.94 -0.66
N LYS A 146 -5.68 11.20 -0.42
CA LYS A 146 -4.79 12.20 0.18
C LYS A 146 -4.96 12.26 1.70
N PRO A 147 -3.86 12.19 2.47
CA PRO A 147 -3.92 12.17 3.93
C PRO A 147 -4.13 13.56 4.54
N LEU A 148 -4.85 13.61 5.66
CA LEU A 148 -4.98 14.78 6.51
C LEU A 148 -5.26 14.35 7.95
N TYR A 149 -4.42 14.79 8.87
CA TYR A 149 -4.49 14.47 10.30
C TYR A 149 -4.63 15.74 11.12
N TYR A 150 -5.15 15.57 12.33
CA TYR A 150 -5.24 16.64 13.30
C TYR A 150 -4.96 16.18 14.72
N HIS A 151 -4.53 17.14 15.54
CA HIS A 151 -4.56 17.06 16.99
C HIS A 151 -5.35 18.26 17.51
N ARG A 152 -6.13 18.08 18.57
CA ARG A 152 -6.91 19.18 19.16
C ARG A 152 -6.80 19.19 20.68
N THR A 153 -6.76 20.40 21.22
CA THR A 153 -6.92 20.69 22.64
C THR A 153 -8.15 21.58 22.84
N ASN A 154 -8.40 22.03 24.07
CA ASN A 154 -9.43 23.05 24.32
C ASN A 154 -9.05 24.44 23.79
N GLU A 155 -7.77 24.67 23.47
CA GLU A 155 -7.25 25.99 23.08
C GLU A 155 -7.08 26.14 21.58
N ARG A 156 -6.64 25.07 20.89
CA ARG A 156 -6.31 25.09 19.47
C ARG A 156 -6.47 23.74 18.81
N ILE A 157 -6.62 23.78 17.49
CA ILE A 157 -6.50 22.61 16.60
C ILE A 157 -5.24 22.77 15.74
N VAL A 158 -4.53 21.67 15.52
CA VAL A 158 -3.33 21.57 14.67
C VAL A 158 -3.59 20.54 13.59
N LEU A 159 -3.13 20.80 12.37
CA LEU A 159 -3.46 20.08 11.16
C LEU A 159 -2.20 19.80 10.35
N SER A 160 -2.11 18.64 9.73
CA SER A 160 -1.02 18.31 8.82
C SER A 160 -1.36 17.16 7.89
N SER A 161 -0.84 17.19 6.66
CA SER A 161 -0.90 16.05 5.73
C SER A 161 -0.09 14.84 6.19
N GLU A 162 0.85 15.03 7.13
CA GLU A 162 1.63 13.94 7.75
C GLU A 162 1.65 14.10 9.28
N ILE A 163 1.62 13.00 10.02
CA ILE A 163 1.53 13.02 11.49
C ILE A 163 2.72 13.75 12.11
N LYS A 164 3.92 13.58 11.55
CA LYS A 164 5.16 14.23 11.98
C LYS A 164 5.11 15.74 11.85
N GLY A 165 4.28 16.27 10.96
CA GLY A 165 4.00 17.71 10.91
C GLY A 165 3.30 18.18 12.18
N LEU A 166 2.35 17.42 12.73
CA LEU A 166 1.65 17.77 13.98
C LEU A 166 2.62 17.91 15.17
N PHE A 167 3.70 17.13 15.19
CA PHE A 167 4.74 17.19 16.24
C PHE A 167 5.57 18.48 16.22
N ALA A 168 5.43 19.33 15.19
CA ALA A 168 6.00 20.67 15.21
C ALA A 168 5.39 21.52 16.34
N ASP A 169 4.11 21.29 16.67
CA ASP A 169 3.48 21.91 17.84
C ASP A 169 3.83 21.12 19.11
N PRO A 170 4.50 21.75 20.10
CA PRO A 170 4.80 21.09 21.38
C PRO A 170 3.57 20.61 22.16
N ALA A 171 2.38 21.11 21.86
CA ALA A 171 1.14 20.66 22.49
C ALA A 171 0.65 19.30 21.95
N THR A 172 1.12 18.86 20.79
CA THR A 172 0.76 17.55 20.23
C THR A 172 1.46 16.45 21.02
N PRO A 173 0.72 15.45 21.56
CA PRO A 173 1.33 14.32 22.24
C PRO A 173 2.27 13.54 21.32
N ARG A 174 3.49 13.29 21.80
CA ARG A 174 4.53 12.54 21.08
C ARG A 174 4.66 11.13 21.66
N THR A 175 3.54 10.43 21.75
CA THR A 175 3.43 9.11 22.39
C THR A 175 2.84 8.10 21.42
N PHE A 176 3.54 6.98 21.21
CA PHE A 176 3.04 5.88 20.42
C PHE A 176 1.95 5.12 21.20
N ALA A 177 0.83 4.85 20.53
CA ALA A 177 -0.35 4.24 21.12
C ALA A 177 -0.27 2.70 21.08
N TRP A 178 0.54 2.12 21.95
CA TRP A 178 0.84 0.67 21.95
C TRP A 178 -0.40 -0.22 21.99
N ASP A 179 -1.30 -0.01 22.96
CA ASP A 179 -2.51 -0.81 23.12
C ASP A 179 -3.42 -0.72 21.89
N LYS A 180 -3.59 0.49 21.35
CA LYS A 180 -4.36 0.75 20.13
C LYS A 180 -3.73 0.06 18.92
N ALA A 181 -2.41 0.13 18.77
CA ALA A 181 -1.72 -0.51 17.66
C ALA A 181 -1.82 -2.04 17.73
N LEU A 182 -1.66 -2.63 18.92
CA LEU A 182 -1.76 -4.08 19.14
C LEU A 182 -3.19 -4.62 19.00
N SER A 183 -4.22 -3.79 19.19
CA SER A 183 -5.61 -4.21 18.96
C SER A 183 -5.98 -4.28 17.48
N VAL A 184 -5.21 -3.63 16.59
CA VAL A 184 -5.54 -3.55 15.16
C VAL A 184 -5.32 -4.90 14.46
N PRO A 185 -6.36 -5.45 13.79
CA PRO A 185 -6.29 -6.69 12.99
C PRO A 185 -5.08 -6.84 12.09
N ALA A 186 -4.83 -5.80 11.31
CA ALA A 186 -3.87 -5.82 10.23
C ALA A 186 -2.45 -6.07 10.78
N VAL A 187 -2.13 -5.53 11.96
CA VAL A 187 -0.82 -5.69 12.61
C VAL A 187 -0.54 -7.16 12.94
N ALA A 188 -1.55 -7.89 13.41
CA ALA A 188 -1.45 -9.31 13.74
C ALA A 188 -1.63 -10.26 12.55
N ALA A 189 -1.79 -9.75 11.32
CA ALA A 189 -2.09 -10.53 10.12
C ALA A 189 -3.33 -11.44 10.27
N ALA A 190 -4.30 -11.02 11.10
CA ALA A 190 -5.49 -11.82 11.39
C ALA A 190 -6.56 -11.62 10.28
N PRO A 191 -7.03 -12.69 9.61
CA PRO A 191 -8.03 -12.57 8.54
C PRO A 191 -9.42 -12.25 9.10
N ARG A 192 -9.85 -10.99 8.99
CA ARG A 192 -11.18 -10.50 9.39
C ARG A 192 -11.63 -9.33 8.52
N PHE A 193 -12.93 -9.02 8.55
CA PHE A 193 -13.44 -7.80 7.94
C PHE A 193 -13.03 -6.60 8.78
N SER A 194 -12.54 -5.56 8.12
CA SER A 194 -12.18 -4.31 8.78
C SER A 194 -13.46 -3.58 9.19
N ALA A 195 -13.74 -3.56 10.49
CA ALA A 195 -14.85 -2.81 11.09
C ALA A 195 -14.46 -1.37 11.48
N GLU A 196 -13.15 -1.09 11.58
CA GLU A 196 -12.61 0.08 12.26
C GLU A 196 -12.32 1.23 11.27
N GLN A 197 -12.42 2.46 11.79
CA GLN A 197 -11.95 3.66 11.09
C GLN A 197 -10.41 3.67 10.99
N MET A 198 -9.87 4.60 10.20
CA MET A 198 -8.42 4.79 10.05
C MET A 198 -7.70 4.87 11.41
N CYS A 199 -6.83 3.90 11.71
CA CYS A 199 -6.03 3.91 12.92
C CYS A 199 -4.81 4.81 12.74
N THR A 200 -4.66 5.78 13.65
CA THR A 200 -3.42 6.51 13.89
C THR A 200 -2.64 5.80 15.00
N TRP A 201 -1.33 5.66 14.83
CA TRP A 201 -0.47 4.90 15.76
C TRP A 201 0.03 5.74 16.95
N PHE A 202 -0.53 6.94 17.14
CA PHE A 202 -0.08 7.91 18.14
C PHE A 202 -1.25 8.45 18.96
N GLU A 203 -1.00 8.72 20.24
CA GLU A 203 -2.00 9.26 21.17
C GLU A 203 -2.43 10.67 20.79
N GLY A 204 -3.73 10.94 20.89
CA GLY A 204 -4.31 12.26 20.60
C GLY A 204 -4.22 12.70 19.13
N VAL A 205 -3.76 11.83 18.22
CA VAL A 205 -3.74 12.12 16.77
C VAL A 205 -4.95 11.46 16.13
N GLU A 206 -5.70 12.22 15.34
CA GLU A 206 -6.87 11.74 14.61
C GLU A 206 -6.68 11.97 13.11
N SER A 207 -7.31 11.13 12.30
CA SER A 207 -7.41 11.35 10.85
C SER A 207 -8.71 12.07 10.55
N VAL A 208 -8.69 13.03 9.63
CA VAL A 208 -9.95 13.49 9.00
C VAL A 208 -10.56 12.28 8.29
N PRO A 209 -11.85 11.97 8.49
CA PRO A 209 -12.47 10.82 7.83
C PRO A 209 -12.51 11.00 6.31
N ALA A 210 -12.32 9.91 5.56
CA ALA A 210 -12.57 9.89 4.12
C ALA A 210 -14.05 10.17 3.83
N ALA A 211 -14.34 10.73 2.66
CA ALA A 211 -15.69 11.08 2.23
C ALA A 211 -16.45 12.04 3.16
N SER A 212 -15.74 12.76 4.03
CA SER A 212 -16.34 13.65 5.03
C SER A 212 -15.75 15.05 5.02
N VAL A 213 -16.56 15.99 5.50
CA VAL A 213 -16.19 17.36 5.82
C VAL A 213 -16.31 17.57 7.33
N LEU A 214 -15.23 17.97 7.98
CA LEU A 214 -15.21 18.42 9.37
C LEU A 214 -15.25 19.95 9.41
N ARG A 215 -16.31 20.51 9.98
CA ARG A 215 -16.42 21.95 10.22
C ARG A 215 -16.16 22.24 11.69
N VAL A 216 -15.13 23.04 11.98
CA VAL A 216 -14.76 23.51 13.30
C VAL A 216 -15.13 24.99 13.43
N ASP A 217 -15.95 25.32 14.43
CA ASP A 217 -16.22 26.71 14.79
C ASP A 217 -15.07 27.27 15.63
N LEU A 218 -14.41 28.31 15.15
CA LEU A 218 -13.22 28.84 15.81
C LEU A 218 -13.52 29.69 17.04
N ARG A 219 -14.80 29.93 17.36
CA ARG A 219 -15.21 30.74 18.53
C ARG A 219 -15.46 29.90 19.77
N ASP A 220 -15.85 28.64 19.59
CA ASP A 220 -16.19 27.73 20.69
C ASP A 220 -15.66 26.31 20.52
N GLY A 221 -14.93 26.03 19.45
CA GLY A 221 -14.33 24.73 19.15
C GLY A 221 -15.32 23.65 18.72
N LYS A 222 -16.62 23.95 18.57
CA LYS A 222 -17.60 22.92 18.19
C LYS A 222 -17.30 22.38 16.80
N THR A 223 -17.28 21.06 16.71
CA THR A 223 -17.05 20.32 15.47
C THR A 223 -18.33 19.69 14.98
N VAL A 224 -18.59 19.79 13.68
CA VAL A 224 -19.64 19.03 12.98
C VAL A 224 -18.99 18.23 11.86
N GLU A 225 -19.26 16.93 11.86
CA GLU A 225 -18.90 16.04 10.76
C GLU A 225 -20.07 15.91 9.79
N HIS A 226 -19.78 16.00 8.50
CA HIS A 226 -20.73 15.81 7.40
C HIS A 226 -20.14 14.80 6.41
N CYS A 227 -20.65 13.57 6.41
CA CYS A 227 -20.34 12.58 5.40
C CYS A 227 -21.07 12.93 4.10
N TYR A 228 -20.33 13.23 3.03
CA TYR A 228 -20.92 13.64 1.75
C TYR A 228 -21.05 12.48 0.75
N TRP A 229 -20.48 11.31 1.07
CA TRP A 229 -20.55 10.12 0.23
C TRP A 229 -20.40 8.84 1.05
N GLU A 230 -21.21 7.84 0.74
CA GLU A 230 -21.11 6.50 1.29
C GLU A 230 -21.11 5.49 0.14
N LEU A 231 -20.45 4.35 0.35
CA LEU A 231 -20.46 3.27 -0.61
C LEU A 231 -21.90 2.79 -0.85
N PRO A 232 -22.40 2.71 -2.09
CA PRO A 232 -23.75 2.24 -2.35
C PRO A 232 -23.94 0.79 -1.91
N THR A 233 -25.09 0.50 -1.31
CA THR A 233 -25.49 -0.85 -0.88
C THR A 233 -26.60 -1.45 -1.75
N GLU A 234 -27.22 -0.63 -2.61
CA GLU A 234 -28.33 -1.06 -3.46
C GLU A 234 -27.80 -1.67 -4.77
N ALA A 235 -28.34 -2.85 -5.11
CA ALA A 235 -28.04 -3.52 -6.37
C ALA A 235 -28.88 -2.96 -7.53
N ASP A 236 -28.25 -2.75 -8.69
CA ASP A 236 -28.92 -2.41 -9.94
C ASP A 236 -29.38 -3.69 -10.66
N GLU A 237 -30.63 -4.06 -10.41
CA GLU A 237 -31.25 -5.23 -11.05
C GLU A 237 -31.63 -5.01 -12.53
N SER A 238 -31.59 -3.76 -13.00
CA SER A 238 -32.04 -3.39 -14.34
C SER A 238 -30.96 -3.55 -15.41
N THR A 239 -29.69 -3.44 -15.03
CA THR A 239 -28.56 -3.52 -15.95
C THR A 239 -28.18 -4.98 -16.25
N SER A 240 -27.96 -5.29 -17.54
CA SER A 240 -27.46 -6.60 -17.98
C SER A 240 -25.97 -6.76 -17.72
N ALA A 241 -25.45 -7.99 -17.76
CA ALA A 241 -24.01 -8.24 -17.62
C ALA A 241 -23.20 -7.46 -18.67
N GLU A 242 -23.65 -7.47 -19.93
CA GLU A 242 -23.02 -6.74 -21.02
C GLU A 242 -23.09 -5.22 -20.81
N GLY A 243 -24.19 -4.70 -20.25
CA GLY A 243 -24.32 -3.28 -19.91
C GLY A 243 -23.38 -2.85 -18.79
N PHE A 244 -23.14 -3.70 -17.79
CA PHE A 244 -22.11 -3.44 -16.76
C PHE A 244 -20.71 -3.39 -17.38
N ILE A 245 -20.38 -4.33 -18.27
CA ILE A 245 -19.08 -4.41 -18.95
C ILE A 245 -18.83 -3.16 -19.81
N GLU A 246 -19.80 -2.75 -20.62
CA GLU A 246 -19.70 -1.54 -21.46
C GLU A 246 -19.49 -0.28 -20.61
N ARG A 247 -20.37 -0.06 -19.61
CA ARG A 247 -20.27 1.09 -18.70
C ARG A 247 -18.95 1.10 -17.94
N TYR A 248 -18.47 -0.05 -17.50
CA TYR A 248 -17.20 -0.18 -16.81
C TYR A 248 -16.03 0.26 -17.70
N GLY A 249 -16.00 -0.20 -18.95
CA GLY A 249 -14.97 0.18 -19.92
C GLY A 249 -14.93 1.68 -20.18
N ASP A 250 -16.11 2.31 -20.35
CA ASP A 250 -16.23 3.76 -20.56
C ASP A 250 -15.77 4.57 -19.35
N LEU A 251 -16.17 4.15 -18.14
CA LEU A 251 -15.78 4.82 -16.90
C LEU A 251 -14.28 4.68 -16.64
N LEU A 252 -13.70 3.49 -16.85
CA LEU A 252 -12.27 3.27 -16.67
C LEU A 252 -11.45 4.08 -17.67
N ALA A 253 -11.87 4.12 -18.94
CA ALA A 253 -11.22 4.97 -19.94
C ALA A 253 -11.34 6.46 -19.59
N SER A 254 -12.49 6.91 -19.06
CA SER A 254 -12.64 8.28 -18.57
C SER A 254 -11.72 8.58 -17.39
N SER A 255 -11.66 7.70 -16.40
CA SER A 255 -10.82 7.87 -15.22
C SER A 255 -9.33 7.94 -15.58
N ILE A 256 -8.87 7.07 -16.48
CA ILE A 256 -7.47 7.10 -16.92
C ILE A 256 -7.16 8.37 -17.70
N ARG A 257 -8.06 8.88 -18.55
CA ARG A 257 -7.88 10.19 -19.20
C ARG A 257 -7.80 11.33 -18.19
N ASP A 258 -8.68 11.32 -17.19
CA ASP A 258 -8.70 12.31 -16.10
C ASP A 258 -7.35 12.28 -15.35
N CYS A 259 -6.87 11.10 -14.95
CA CYS A 259 -5.57 10.94 -14.26
C CYS A 259 -4.35 11.19 -15.15
N ALA A 260 -4.44 11.00 -16.46
CA ALA A 260 -3.34 11.24 -17.41
C ALA A 260 -3.21 12.71 -17.82
N THR A 261 -4.15 13.57 -17.42
CA THR A 261 -4.08 15.01 -17.71
C THR A 261 -3.14 15.71 -16.72
N ALA A 262 -2.00 16.21 -17.20
CA ALA A 262 -1.04 17.00 -16.41
C ALA A 262 -0.24 17.95 -17.32
N ASP A 263 0.26 19.05 -16.76
CA ASP A 263 1.18 19.98 -17.47
C ASP A 263 2.65 19.58 -17.29
N SER A 264 2.93 18.66 -16.37
CA SER A 264 4.26 18.11 -16.10
C SER A 264 4.33 16.63 -16.47
N GLU A 265 5.55 16.10 -16.56
CA GLU A 265 5.77 14.72 -17.00
C GLU A 265 5.15 13.69 -16.04
N LEU A 266 4.49 12.69 -16.63
CA LEU A 266 3.94 11.51 -15.96
C LEU A 266 4.74 10.26 -16.32
N GLY A 267 4.99 9.39 -15.33
CA GLY A 267 5.43 8.01 -15.53
C GLY A 267 4.32 7.01 -15.23
N LEU A 268 4.63 5.72 -15.40
CA LEU A 268 3.75 4.61 -15.03
C LEU A 268 4.53 3.46 -14.38
N PHE A 269 4.00 2.89 -13.28
CA PHE A 269 4.51 1.64 -12.73
C PHE A 269 3.90 0.45 -13.49
N LEU A 270 4.74 -0.30 -14.20
CA LEU A 270 4.33 -1.41 -15.06
C LEU A 270 4.74 -2.73 -14.43
N SER A 271 3.79 -3.43 -13.83
CA SER A 271 4.02 -4.73 -13.19
C SER A 271 3.91 -5.92 -14.13
N GLY A 272 3.45 -5.74 -15.37
CA GLY A 272 3.19 -6.86 -16.30
C GLY A 272 1.89 -7.61 -16.00
N GLY A 273 1.21 -7.29 -14.90
CA GLY A 273 -0.17 -7.70 -14.63
C GLY A 273 -1.19 -6.92 -15.46
N ILE A 274 -2.44 -7.39 -15.46
CA ILE A 274 -3.49 -6.79 -16.30
C ILE A 274 -3.82 -5.35 -15.93
N ASP A 275 -3.78 -4.99 -14.64
CA ASP A 275 -4.21 -3.66 -14.16
C ASP A 275 -3.30 -2.55 -14.70
N SER A 276 -1.99 -2.67 -14.46
CA SER A 276 -1.00 -1.70 -14.94
C SER A 276 -0.89 -1.69 -16.48
N SER A 277 -1.07 -2.85 -17.12
CA SER A 277 -1.07 -2.98 -18.58
C SER A 277 -2.24 -2.26 -19.25
N ILE A 278 -3.42 -2.27 -18.64
CA ILE A 278 -4.60 -1.52 -19.13
C ILE A 278 -4.41 -0.03 -18.92
N VAL A 279 -3.88 0.37 -17.75
CA VAL A 279 -3.54 1.78 -17.52
C VAL A 279 -2.56 2.26 -18.59
N LEU A 280 -1.53 1.47 -18.91
CA LEU A 280 -0.61 1.77 -20.01
C LEU A 280 -1.31 1.86 -21.37
N ALA A 281 -2.18 0.90 -21.69
CA ALA A 281 -2.88 0.82 -22.97
C ALA A 281 -3.71 2.07 -23.28
N LEU A 282 -4.34 2.64 -22.24
CA LEU A 282 -5.22 3.80 -22.34
C LEU A 282 -4.48 5.12 -22.11
N ALA A 283 -3.50 5.17 -21.21
CA ALA A 283 -2.73 6.39 -20.93
C ALA A 283 -1.81 6.80 -22.08
N ARG A 284 -1.26 5.84 -22.83
CA ARG A 284 -0.42 6.14 -24.01
C ARG A 284 -1.17 6.86 -25.14
N GLU A 285 -2.50 6.86 -25.12
CA GLU A 285 -3.31 7.63 -26.06
C GLU A 285 -3.37 9.13 -25.68
N GLN A 286 -2.93 9.47 -24.46
CA GLN A 286 -3.03 10.82 -23.89
C GLN A 286 -1.67 11.44 -23.58
N VAL A 287 -0.62 10.62 -23.41
CA VAL A 287 0.73 11.05 -22.99
C VAL A 287 1.74 10.67 -24.06
N ASP A 288 2.31 11.68 -24.74
CA ASP A 288 3.22 11.49 -25.88
C ASP A 288 4.57 10.84 -25.50
N GLU A 289 5.12 11.16 -24.32
CA GLU A 289 6.44 10.68 -23.85
C GLU A 289 6.35 9.91 -22.52
N LEU A 290 5.47 8.90 -22.48
CA LEU A 290 5.29 8.08 -21.29
C LEU A 290 6.49 7.15 -21.05
N HIS A 291 7.04 7.15 -19.85
CA HIS A 291 8.05 6.17 -19.42
C HIS A 291 7.47 5.23 -18.37
N THR A 292 7.86 3.96 -18.46
CA THR A 292 7.41 2.92 -17.53
C THR A 292 8.55 2.43 -16.66
N PHE A 293 8.23 2.08 -15.42
CA PHE A 293 9.19 1.61 -14.43
C PHE A 293 8.71 0.28 -13.84
N THR A 294 9.60 -0.68 -13.75
CA THR A 294 9.32 -2.04 -13.28
C THR A 294 10.36 -2.43 -12.25
N ALA A 295 9.92 -2.94 -11.10
CA ALA A 295 10.82 -3.58 -10.15
C ALA A 295 11.26 -4.95 -10.68
N LEU A 296 12.57 -5.16 -10.79
CA LEU A 296 13.19 -6.42 -11.20
C LEU A 296 13.86 -7.04 -9.98
N SER A 297 13.17 -7.96 -9.31
CA SER A 297 13.66 -8.80 -8.22
C SER A 297 13.57 -10.28 -8.59
N GLY A 298 14.09 -11.16 -7.74
CA GLY A 298 13.93 -12.60 -7.92
C GLY A 298 12.45 -13.03 -7.98
N GLY A 299 11.59 -12.37 -7.19
CA GLY A 299 10.14 -12.66 -7.20
C GLY A 299 9.44 -12.25 -8.50
N THR A 300 9.73 -11.04 -9.01
CA THR A 300 9.13 -10.54 -10.27
C THR A 300 9.69 -11.21 -11.51
N ARG A 301 10.87 -11.83 -11.41
CA ARG A 301 11.42 -12.72 -12.43
C ARG A 301 10.72 -14.08 -12.36
N ALA A 302 10.66 -14.69 -11.18
CA ALA A 302 10.08 -16.02 -10.99
C ALA A 302 8.60 -16.09 -11.43
N ASN A 303 7.84 -15.02 -11.21
CA ASN A 303 6.44 -14.95 -11.64
C ASN A 303 6.25 -14.45 -13.09
N GLY A 304 7.32 -14.03 -13.77
CA GLY A 304 7.32 -13.52 -15.15
C GLY A 304 6.92 -12.04 -15.33
N ASP A 305 6.65 -11.30 -14.25
CA ASP A 305 6.18 -9.91 -14.29
C ASP A 305 7.16 -8.96 -15.00
N ALA A 306 8.45 -9.11 -14.72
CA ALA A 306 9.50 -8.30 -15.33
C ALA A 306 9.61 -8.55 -16.84
N GLU A 307 9.52 -9.81 -17.27
CA GLU A 307 9.56 -10.20 -18.67
C GLU A 307 8.33 -9.71 -19.43
N HIS A 308 7.15 -9.84 -18.81
CA HIS A 308 5.88 -9.41 -19.42
C HIS A 308 5.78 -7.89 -19.58
N SER A 309 6.20 -7.14 -18.56
CA SER A 309 6.25 -5.67 -18.62
C SER A 309 7.23 -5.18 -19.70
N SER A 310 8.44 -5.73 -19.74
CA SER A 310 9.43 -5.40 -20.77
C SER A 310 8.94 -5.72 -22.17
N TRP A 311 8.36 -6.92 -22.36
CA TRP A 311 7.79 -7.33 -23.64
C TRP A 311 6.67 -6.38 -24.09
N LEU A 312 5.68 -6.10 -23.23
CA LEU A 312 4.55 -5.26 -23.58
C LEU A 312 4.99 -3.84 -23.95
N ALA A 313 5.92 -3.27 -23.18
CA ALA A 313 6.47 -1.96 -23.48
C ALA A 313 7.23 -1.96 -24.82
N GLY A 314 8.00 -3.01 -25.09
CA GLY A 314 8.70 -3.22 -26.37
C GLY A 314 7.77 -3.32 -27.58
N GLU A 315 6.66 -4.06 -27.47
CA GLU A 315 5.62 -4.17 -28.52
C GLU A 315 5.04 -2.80 -28.91
N TRP A 316 5.04 -1.86 -27.96
CA TRP A 316 4.46 -0.53 -28.13
C TRP A 316 5.50 0.58 -28.30
N GLY A 317 6.79 0.24 -28.31
CA GLY A 317 7.87 1.22 -28.40
C GLY A 317 7.94 2.19 -27.22
N ILE A 318 7.41 1.79 -26.06
CA ILE A 318 7.38 2.61 -24.84
C ILE A 318 8.63 2.29 -24.01
N PRO A 319 9.40 3.28 -23.54
CA PRO A 319 10.54 3.04 -22.67
C PRO A 319 10.13 2.32 -21.38
N ASN A 320 10.83 1.23 -21.07
CA ASN A 320 10.66 0.48 -19.83
C ASN A 320 11.99 0.35 -19.08
N HIS A 321 12.01 0.95 -17.89
CA HIS A 321 13.14 0.92 -16.98
C HIS A 321 12.96 -0.24 -15.99
N GLN A 322 13.68 -1.34 -16.24
CA GLN A 322 13.76 -2.49 -15.32
C GLN A 322 14.78 -2.18 -14.23
N VAL A 323 14.31 -1.91 -13.01
CA VAL A 323 15.15 -1.50 -11.88
C VAL A 323 15.55 -2.73 -11.08
N LEU A 324 16.84 -3.08 -11.13
CA LEU A 324 17.37 -4.30 -10.52
C LEU A 324 17.46 -4.22 -8.99
N PHE A 325 16.67 -5.01 -8.29
CA PHE A 325 16.81 -5.29 -6.86
C PHE A 325 17.59 -6.59 -6.67
N GLU A 326 18.92 -6.50 -6.63
CA GLU A 326 19.80 -7.66 -6.49
C GLU A 326 19.47 -8.51 -5.24
N PRO A 327 19.69 -9.84 -5.26
CA PRO A 327 19.45 -10.69 -4.09
C PRO A 327 20.18 -10.25 -2.83
N GLY A 328 21.35 -9.63 -2.93
CA GLY A 328 22.09 -9.13 -1.75
C GLY A 328 21.57 -7.77 -1.24
N LEU A 329 20.75 -7.07 -2.03
CA LEU A 329 20.33 -5.71 -1.72
C LEU A 329 19.49 -5.69 -0.44
N THR A 330 20.02 -4.98 0.56
CA THR A 330 19.41 -4.84 1.87
C THR A 330 19.55 -3.38 2.31
N PRO A 331 18.50 -2.73 2.85
CA PRO A 331 18.62 -1.38 3.39
C PRO A 331 19.53 -1.37 4.62
N THR A 332 20.18 -0.24 4.89
CA THR A 332 20.83 0.00 6.18
C THR A 332 19.79 0.27 7.27
N PRO A 333 20.12 0.09 8.57
CA PRO A 333 19.22 0.46 9.66
C PRO A 333 18.68 1.89 9.55
N GLU A 334 19.53 2.84 9.19
CA GLU A 334 19.13 4.23 9.02
C GLU A 334 18.19 4.42 7.83
N GLN A 335 18.43 3.75 6.69
CA GLN A 335 17.49 3.77 5.56
C GLN A 335 16.12 3.20 5.95
N TRP A 336 16.09 2.11 6.71
CA TRP A 336 14.84 1.52 7.18
C TRP A 336 14.09 2.46 8.13
N ARG A 337 14.79 3.07 9.10
CA ARG A 337 14.20 4.08 10.01
C ARG A 337 13.63 5.27 9.26
N ARG A 338 14.34 5.75 8.24
CA ARG A 338 13.84 6.83 7.36
C ARG A 338 12.57 6.43 6.63
N LEU A 339 12.49 5.22 6.09
CA LEU A 339 11.27 4.72 5.45
C LEU A 339 10.11 4.58 6.44
N VAL A 340 10.36 4.05 7.63
CA VAL A 340 9.36 3.95 8.71
C VAL A 340 8.87 5.34 9.12
N TRP A 341 9.76 6.33 9.20
CA TRP A 341 9.39 7.71 9.53
C TRP A 341 8.69 8.46 8.40
N LEU A 342 9.09 8.24 7.14
CA LEU A 342 8.44 8.80 5.96
C LEU A 342 7.00 8.33 5.88
N THR A 343 6.80 7.05 6.13
CA THR A 343 5.49 6.43 5.92
C THR A 343 4.60 6.64 7.14
N GLU A 344 5.15 6.52 8.35
CA GLU A 344 4.46 6.68 9.65
C GLU A 344 3.56 5.49 10.02
N SER A 345 3.95 4.26 9.71
CA SER A 345 3.18 3.04 10.08
C SER A 345 4.08 1.85 10.43
N PRO A 346 3.64 0.97 11.35
CA PRO A 346 4.32 -0.28 11.60
C PRO A 346 4.21 -1.29 10.43
N MET A 347 3.29 -1.05 9.48
CA MET A 347 3.02 -1.94 8.34
C MET A 347 4.11 -1.92 7.24
N VAL A 348 5.22 -1.20 7.44
CA VAL A 348 6.32 -1.12 6.47
C VAL A 348 6.97 -2.49 6.25
N GLY A 349 7.01 -2.90 4.99
CA GLY A 349 7.56 -4.18 4.53
C GLY A 349 8.24 -4.06 3.16
N PRO A 350 8.55 -5.20 2.50
CA PRO A 350 9.30 -5.23 1.24
C PRO A 350 8.63 -4.46 0.10
N GLU A 351 7.30 -4.56 -0.03
CA GLU A 351 6.53 -3.81 -1.04
C GLU A 351 6.78 -2.31 -0.97
N ILE A 352 6.66 -1.77 0.23
CA ILE A 352 6.77 -0.34 0.51
C ILE A 352 8.21 0.14 0.26
N TYR A 353 9.20 -0.70 0.61
CA TYR A 353 10.60 -0.43 0.29
C TYR A 353 10.85 -0.40 -1.22
N TYR A 354 10.41 -1.42 -1.97
CA TYR A 354 10.60 -1.46 -3.42
C TYR A 354 9.92 -0.29 -4.13
N LYS A 355 8.69 0.06 -3.75
CA LYS A 355 8.01 1.23 -4.32
C LYS A 355 8.70 2.53 -3.98
N HIS A 356 9.21 2.69 -2.75
CA HIS A 356 9.99 3.87 -2.39
C HIS A 356 11.23 4.02 -3.26
N GLU A 357 12.04 2.97 -3.39
CA GLU A 357 13.24 3.01 -4.22
C GLU A 357 12.92 3.15 -5.72
N LEU A 358 11.81 2.60 -6.19
CA LEU A 358 11.36 2.76 -7.58
C LEU A 358 10.99 4.21 -7.90
N HIS A 359 10.30 4.91 -6.99
CA HIS A 359 10.02 6.34 -7.14
C HIS A 359 11.30 7.19 -7.14
N ARG A 360 12.25 6.87 -6.25
CA ARG A 360 13.56 7.54 -6.21
C ARG A 360 14.32 7.35 -7.51
N PHE A 361 14.37 6.12 -8.03
CA PHE A 361 14.97 5.79 -9.32
C PHE A 361 14.30 6.57 -10.46
N ALA A 362 12.97 6.59 -10.50
CA ALA A 362 12.22 7.29 -11.54
C ALA A 362 12.55 8.79 -11.57
N ARG A 363 12.64 9.44 -10.40
CA ARG A 363 12.97 10.86 -10.27
C ARG A 363 14.41 11.19 -10.62
N GLU A 364 15.35 10.29 -10.33
CA GLU A 364 16.75 10.50 -10.74
C GLU A 364 16.91 10.43 -12.26
N VAL A 365 16.33 9.40 -12.89
CA VAL A 365 16.43 9.21 -14.34
C VAL A 365 15.59 10.25 -15.09
N ARG A 366 14.47 10.69 -14.50
CA ARG A 366 13.58 11.72 -15.05
C ARG A 366 13.35 12.85 -14.04
N PRO A 367 14.25 13.86 -13.98
CA PRO A 367 14.15 14.99 -13.06
C PRO A 367 12.89 15.86 -13.25
N GLU A 368 12.19 15.76 -14.38
CA GLU A 368 10.95 16.47 -14.66
C GLU A 368 9.67 15.65 -14.34
N LEU A 369 9.81 14.37 -13.97
CA LEU A 369 8.67 13.49 -13.64
C LEU A 369 7.98 13.91 -12.35
N ARG A 370 6.76 14.45 -12.43
CA ARG A 370 6.02 14.94 -11.25
C ARG A 370 4.86 14.04 -10.85
N GLY A 371 4.42 13.12 -11.72
CA GLY A 371 3.35 12.17 -11.41
C GLY A 371 3.65 10.75 -11.85
N MET A 372 2.96 9.79 -11.23
CA MET A 372 3.06 8.36 -11.48
C MET A 372 1.66 7.74 -11.57
N LEU A 373 1.34 7.14 -12.70
CA LEU A 373 0.13 6.36 -12.90
C LEU A 373 0.31 4.94 -12.34
N LEU A 374 -0.66 4.48 -11.57
CA LEU A 374 -0.62 3.20 -10.86
C LEU A 374 -1.84 2.34 -11.21
N GLY A 375 -1.65 1.01 -11.21
CA GLY A 375 -2.75 0.02 -11.29
C GLY A 375 -3.35 -0.35 -9.93
N ALA A 376 -3.03 0.40 -8.87
CA ALA A 376 -3.43 0.09 -7.50
C ALA A 376 -4.96 0.17 -7.31
N ALA A 377 -5.45 -0.56 -6.31
CA ALA A 377 -6.87 -0.64 -5.92
C ALA A 377 -7.82 -1.39 -6.91
N SER A 378 -7.29 -1.93 -8.02
CA SER A 378 -8.11 -2.72 -8.95
C SER A 378 -8.59 -4.03 -8.31
N ASP A 379 -7.75 -4.69 -7.53
CA ASP A 379 -8.07 -5.99 -6.94
C ASP A 379 -9.25 -5.93 -5.97
N GLU A 380 -9.30 -4.87 -5.17
CA GLU A 380 -10.25 -4.63 -4.08
C GLU A 380 -11.68 -4.50 -4.57
N PHE A 381 -11.89 -3.82 -5.70
CA PHE A 381 -13.23 -3.46 -6.18
C PHE A 381 -13.65 -4.18 -7.47
N ASN A 382 -12.74 -4.92 -8.10
CA ASN A 382 -13.01 -5.69 -9.32
C ASN A 382 -12.95 -7.21 -9.09
N GLY A 383 -12.77 -7.66 -7.85
CA GLY A 383 -12.74 -9.09 -7.49
C GLY A 383 -11.41 -9.79 -7.82
N GLY A 384 -10.30 -9.06 -7.73
CA GLY A 384 -8.98 -9.61 -7.99
C GLY A 384 -8.45 -10.60 -6.96
N TYR A 385 -9.05 -10.66 -5.79
CA TYR A 385 -8.68 -11.61 -4.74
C TYR A 385 -9.51 -12.91 -4.73
N SER A 386 -10.50 -13.04 -5.62
CA SER A 386 -11.46 -14.16 -5.56
C SER A 386 -10.80 -15.52 -5.75
N GLU A 387 -9.92 -15.65 -6.75
CA GLU A 387 -9.18 -16.89 -7.06
C GLU A 387 -8.11 -17.19 -6.01
N GLY A 388 -7.54 -16.17 -5.37
CA GLY A 388 -6.58 -16.35 -4.26
C GLY A 388 -7.23 -16.80 -2.95
N MET A 389 -8.57 -16.76 -2.86
CA MET A 389 -9.34 -17.07 -1.64
C MET A 389 -10.26 -18.29 -1.82
N GLY A 390 -10.28 -18.93 -2.98
CA GLY A 390 -11.03 -20.16 -3.25
C GLY A 390 -10.90 -20.62 -4.70
N ASP A 391 -11.30 -21.85 -4.99
CA ASP A 391 -11.20 -22.44 -6.34
C ASP A 391 -12.35 -22.01 -7.27
N ASP A 392 -13.47 -21.58 -6.70
CA ASP A 392 -14.62 -21.03 -7.40
C ASP A 392 -15.34 -19.97 -6.53
N TRP A 393 -16.42 -19.37 -7.07
CA TRP A 393 -17.17 -18.35 -6.35
C TRP A 393 -17.75 -18.87 -5.01
N ALA A 394 -18.13 -20.14 -4.94
CA ALA A 394 -18.68 -20.72 -3.71
C ALA A 394 -17.59 -20.91 -2.64
N GLY A 395 -16.39 -21.33 -3.04
CA GLY A 395 -15.20 -21.39 -2.20
C GLY A 395 -14.76 -20.01 -1.71
N PHE A 396 -14.77 -19.00 -2.60
CA PHE A 396 -14.52 -17.62 -2.20
C PHE A 396 -15.52 -17.14 -1.13
N LEU A 397 -16.83 -17.39 -1.33
CA LEU A 397 -17.84 -17.07 -0.33
C LEU A 397 -17.63 -17.82 1.00
N ASP A 398 -17.11 -19.06 0.98
CA ASP A 398 -16.74 -19.77 2.20
C ASP A 398 -15.58 -19.08 2.94
N GLY A 399 -14.56 -18.61 2.22
CA GLY A 399 -13.50 -17.77 2.75
C GLY A 399 -14.05 -16.50 3.43
N LEU A 400 -15.00 -15.82 2.77
CA LEU A 400 -15.67 -14.65 3.34
C LEU A 400 -16.51 -15.01 4.58
N ARG A 401 -17.17 -16.18 4.62
CA ARG A 401 -17.89 -16.65 5.82
C ARG A 401 -16.94 -16.84 7.00
N LYS A 402 -15.76 -17.42 6.77
CA LYS A 402 -14.71 -17.58 7.79
C LYS A 402 -14.25 -16.21 8.33
N MET A 403 -14.00 -15.24 7.45
CA MET A 403 -13.65 -13.86 7.85
C MET A 403 -14.78 -13.17 8.62
N ASN A 404 -16.02 -13.30 8.15
CA ASN A 404 -17.19 -12.73 8.83
C ASN A 404 -17.38 -13.34 10.22
N ARG A 405 -17.19 -14.67 10.35
CA ARG A 405 -17.21 -15.35 11.65
C ARG A 405 -16.15 -14.79 12.59
N ALA A 406 -14.90 -14.65 12.13
CA ALA A 406 -13.83 -14.06 12.93
C ALA A 406 -14.17 -12.63 13.39
N THR A 407 -14.80 -11.84 12.52
CA THR A 407 -15.26 -10.48 12.82
C THR A 407 -16.35 -10.46 13.89
N ARG A 408 -17.35 -11.35 13.80
CA ARG A 408 -18.44 -11.44 14.80
C ARG A 408 -17.96 -11.99 16.15
N LEU A 409 -16.93 -12.84 16.17
CA LEU A 409 -16.29 -13.32 17.39
C LEU A 409 -15.64 -12.19 18.22
N ASP A 410 -15.32 -11.04 17.63
CA ASP A 410 -14.84 -9.87 18.41
C ASP A 410 -15.95 -9.30 19.29
N ARG A 411 -17.19 -9.30 18.79
CA ARG A 411 -18.38 -8.83 19.54
C ARG A 411 -18.80 -9.82 20.63
N LYS A 412 -18.43 -11.10 20.49
CA LYS A 412 -18.70 -12.18 21.45
C LYS A 412 -17.45 -13.01 21.73
N SER A 413 -16.41 -12.37 22.27
CA SER A 413 -15.09 -12.97 22.48
C SER A 413 -15.10 -14.23 23.36
N SER A 414 -16.07 -14.36 24.27
CA SER A 414 -16.27 -15.57 25.08
C SER A 414 -16.59 -16.83 24.26
N LEU A 415 -17.06 -16.68 23.03
CA LEU A 415 -17.38 -17.80 22.15
C LEU A 415 -16.16 -18.32 21.36
N ARG A 416 -15.02 -17.62 21.39
CA ARG A 416 -13.80 -18.01 20.64
C ARG A 416 -13.30 -19.42 21.00
N TYR A 417 -13.44 -19.83 22.27
CA TYR A 417 -13.02 -21.16 22.74
C TYR A 417 -13.78 -22.32 22.08
N TRP A 418 -14.94 -22.07 21.49
CA TRP A 418 -15.76 -23.08 20.83
C TRP A 418 -15.39 -23.29 19.35
N TRP A 419 -14.51 -22.43 18.81
CA TRP A 419 -14.04 -22.46 17.42
C TRP A 419 -12.52 -22.62 17.28
N GLY A 420 -11.74 -22.49 18.36
CA GLY A 420 -10.28 -22.47 18.32
C GLY A 420 -9.58 -23.82 18.07
N GLU A 421 -10.30 -24.94 18.12
CA GLU A 421 -9.73 -26.30 18.15
C GLU A 421 -10.32 -27.26 17.08
N GLY A 422 -10.88 -26.75 15.97
CA GLY A 422 -11.36 -27.61 14.86
C GLY A 422 -12.62 -27.10 14.13
N GLU A 423 -13.37 -28.01 13.50
CA GLU A 423 -14.69 -27.71 12.90
C GLU A 423 -15.65 -27.31 14.03
N GLY A 424 -15.80 -26.01 14.28
CA GLY A 424 -16.65 -25.50 15.36
C GLY A 424 -18.09 -26.03 15.25
N PHE A 425 -18.58 -26.66 16.31
CA PHE A 425 -19.89 -27.32 16.38
C PHE A 425 -21.07 -26.36 16.60
N LEU A 426 -20.78 -25.07 16.82
CA LEU A 426 -21.79 -24.04 17.00
C LEU A 426 -22.19 -23.48 15.63
N SER A 427 -23.47 -23.15 15.47
CA SER A 427 -23.92 -22.43 14.29
C SER A 427 -23.44 -20.98 14.33
N ASP A 428 -23.23 -20.38 13.16
CA ASP A 428 -22.92 -18.96 13.03
C ASP A 428 -23.99 -18.06 13.68
N ASP A 429 -25.25 -18.50 13.72
CA ASP A 429 -26.36 -17.79 14.39
C ASP A 429 -26.13 -17.61 15.90
N ALA A 430 -25.32 -18.47 16.53
CA ALA A 430 -24.95 -18.30 17.94
C ALA A 430 -24.12 -17.02 18.18
N LEU A 431 -23.45 -16.51 17.13
CA LEU A 431 -22.68 -15.27 17.17
C LEU A 431 -23.57 -14.02 17.15
N ASP A 432 -24.83 -14.16 16.74
CA ASP A 432 -25.76 -13.04 16.62
C ASP A 432 -26.59 -12.90 17.92
N SER A 433 -26.87 -11.67 18.34
CA SER A 433 -27.76 -11.43 19.49
C SER A 433 -29.21 -11.60 19.02
N LEU A 434 -30.12 -12.09 19.87
CA LEU A 434 -31.56 -12.15 19.55
C LEU A 434 -32.03 -10.73 19.13
N GLY A 435 -32.22 -10.51 17.82
CA GLY A 435 -32.69 -9.25 17.24
C GLY A 435 -31.67 -8.39 16.47
N THR A 436 -30.40 -8.79 16.32
CA THR A 436 -29.50 -8.11 15.36
C THR A 436 -29.77 -8.63 13.96
N ALA A 437 -30.18 -7.75 13.04
CA ALA A 437 -30.40 -8.07 11.65
C ALA A 437 -29.16 -8.77 11.06
N GLN A 438 -29.40 -9.93 10.44
CA GLN A 438 -28.40 -10.73 9.76
C GLN A 438 -27.77 -9.86 8.66
N GLU A 439 -26.44 -9.70 8.64
CA GLU A 439 -25.75 -9.19 7.45
C GLU A 439 -26.03 -10.18 6.32
N THR A 440 -26.97 -9.85 5.41
CA THR A 440 -27.44 -10.78 4.39
C THR A 440 -26.48 -10.89 3.20
N ASP A 441 -25.60 -9.90 3.00
CA ASP A 441 -24.68 -9.85 1.86
C ASP A 441 -23.21 -9.83 2.29
N LEU A 442 -22.58 -11.01 2.29
CA LEU A 442 -21.17 -11.20 2.63
C LEU A 442 -20.21 -10.44 1.71
N TYR A 443 -20.56 -10.32 0.43
CA TYR A 443 -19.70 -9.64 -0.53
C TYR A 443 -19.76 -8.12 -0.30
N ALA A 444 -20.93 -7.56 0.00
CA ALA A 444 -21.04 -6.15 0.38
C ALA A 444 -20.22 -5.83 1.65
N SER A 445 -20.28 -6.68 2.68
CA SER A 445 -19.45 -6.54 3.89
C SER A 445 -17.95 -6.64 3.57
N TYR A 446 -17.57 -7.52 2.65
CA TYR A 446 -16.20 -7.63 2.16
C TYR A 446 -15.74 -6.35 1.44
N VAL A 447 -16.53 -5.80 0.51
CA VAL A 447 -16.19 -4.56 -0.21
C VAL A 447 -16.09 -3.37 0.74
N LEU A 448 -16.99 -3.27 1.73
CA LEU A 448 -16.90 -2.24 2.77
C LEU A 448 -15.61 -2.38 3.61
N SER A 449 -15.20 -3.62 3.89
CA SER A 449 -13.93 -3.92 4.53
C SER A 449 -12.74 -3.51 3.66
N GLU A 450 -12.76 -3.78 2.35
CA GLU A 450 -11.73 -3.31 1.42
C GLU A 450 -11.67 -1.79 1.36
N TYR A 451 -12.82 -1.10 1.29
CA TYR A 451 -12.90 0.36 1.34
C TYR A 451 -12.21 0.97 2.57
N ARG A 452 -12.29 0.31 3.73
CA ARG A 452 -11.57 0.73 4.93
C ARG A 452 -10.08 0.37 4.87
N LYS A 453 -9.74 -0.79 4.31
CA LYS A 453 -8.35 -1.26 4.20
C LYS A 453 -7.53 -0.42 3.23
N VAL A 454 -8.09 -0.02 2.09
CA VAL A 454 -7.33 0.79 1.10
C VAL A 454 -6.76 2.07 1.74
N GLN A 455 -7.51 2.70 2.66
CA GLN A 455 -7.11 3.92 3.38
C GLN A 455 -5.90 3.72 4.31
N GLN A 456 -5.68 2.51 4.82
CA GLN A 456 -4.58 2.20 5.76
C GLN A 456 -3.46 1.36 5.12
N TYR A 457 -3.67 0.88 3.90
CA TYR A 457 -2.72 0.04 3.18
C TYR A 457 -2.40 0.66 1.82
N ASN A 458 -3.17 0.36 0.76
CA ASN A 458 -2.89 0.77 -0.62
C ASN A 458 -2.60 2.25 -0.77
N VAL A 459 -3.61 3.12 -0.63
CA VAL A 459 -3.43 4.54 -0.98
C VAL A 459 -2.50 5.26 -0.01
N TRP A 460 -2.41 4.77 1.22
CA TRP A 460 -1.51 5.33 2.21
C TRP A 460 -0.05 5.16 1.81
N HIS A 461 0.41 3.95 1.48
CA HIS A 461 1.83 3.79 1.14
C HIS A 461 2.15 4.33 -0.25
N GLU A 462 1.21 4.29 -1.19
CA GLU A 462 1.37 4.91 -2.51
C GLU A 462 1.57 6.42 -2.39
N ASP A 463 0.78 7.11 -1.55
CA ASP A 463 0.98 8.53 -1.26
C ASP A 463 2.34 8.80 -0.60
N ARG A 464 2.68 8.06 0.46
CA ARG A 464 3.89 8.31 1.26
C ARG A 464 5.18 8.06 0.48
N THR A 465 5.24 6.94 -0.25
CA THR A 465 6.45 6.58 -0.99
C THR A 465 6.69 7.48 -2.20
N ALA A 466 5.62 7.88 -2.90
CA ALA A 466 5.69 8.83 -4.00
C ALA A 466 6.04 10.24 -3.51
N ALA A 467 5.33 10.74 -2.48
CA ALA A 467 5.57 12.07 -1.93
C ALA A 467 6.96 12.19 -1.29
N GLY A 468 7.53 11.10 -0.76
CA GLY A 468 8.93 11.04 -0.32
C GLY A 468 9.97 11.24 -1.42
N SER A 469 9.56 11.25 -2.69
CA SER A 469 10.42 11.56 -3.84
C SER A 469 9.94 12.79 -4.63
N GLY A 470 8.99 13.56 -4.09
CA GLY A 470 8.36 14.66 -4.83
C GLY A 470 7.59 14.19 -6.06
N VAL A 471 6.92 13.04 -5.97
CA VAL A 471 6.05 12.47 -7.02
C VAL A 471 4.62 12.39 -6.52
N GLU A 472 3.66 12.59 -7.42
CA GLU A 472 2.26 12.30 -7.17
C GLU A 472 1.80 10.95 -7.74
N ALA A 473 1.44 10.04 -6.85
CA ALA A 473 0.71 8.83 -7.20
C ALA A 473 -0.74 9.14 -7.61
N ARG A 474 -1.15 8.61 -8.78
CA ARG A 474 -2.50 8.68 -9.35
C ARG A 474 -3.05 7.27 -9.55
N VAL A 475 -4.28 7.03 -9.07
CA VAL A 475 -4.89 5.69 -8.92
C VAL A 475 -6.26 5.61 -9.63
N PRO A 476 -6.29 5.39 -10.96
CA PRO A 476 -7.51 5.50 -11.77
C PRO A 476 -8.62 4.52 -11.39
N PHE A 477 -8.29 3.40 -10.76
CA PHE A 477 -9.30 2.43 -10.30
C PHE A 477 -10.10 2.92 -9.08
N LEU A 478 -9.65 3.98 -8.40
CA LEU A 478 -10.39 4.64 -7.31
C LEU A 478 -11.22 5.84 -7.79
N ASP A 479 -11.73 5.76 -9.02
CA ASP A 479 -12.85 6.62 -9.41
C ASP A 479 -14.13 6.09 -8.76
N HIS A 480 -14.81 6.94 -8.00
CA HIS A 480 -16.04 6.55 -7.31
C HIS A 480 -17.10 5.99 -8.26
N ARG A 481 -17.17 6.47 -9.51
CA ARG A 481 -18.13 5.98 -10.50
C ARG A 481 -17.88 4.50 -10.84
N ILE A 482 -16.62 4.08 -10.87
CA ILE A 482 -16.23 2.68 -11.12
C ILE A 482 -16.61 1.83 -9.91
N VAL A 483 -16.26 2.29 -8.70
CA VAL A 483 -16.54 1.56 -7.45
C VAL A 483 -18.04 1.48 -7.15
N GLU A 484 -18.80 2.53 -7.42
CA GLU A 484 -20.26 2.54 -7.32
C GLU A 484 -20.88 1.55 -8.32
N LEU A 485 -20.38 1.52 -9.56
CA LEU A 485 -20.85 0.56 -10.57
C LEU A 485 -20.60 -0.88 -10.13
N THR A 486 -19.39 -1.22 -9.70
CA THR A 486 -19.07 -2.61 -9.30
C THR A 486 -19.79 -3.02 -8.02
N SER A 487 -19.96 -2.10 -7.06
CA SER A 487 -20.71 -2.35 -5.82
C SER A 487 -22.21 -2.56 -6.08
N SER A 488 -22.76 -1.96 -7.14
CA SER A 488 -24.16 -2.13 -7.54
C SER A 488 -24.45 -3.44 -8.30
N ILE A 489 -23.44 -4.28 -8.57
CA ILE A 489 -23.65 -5.54 -9.30
C ILE A 489 -24.53 -6.50 -8.46
N PRO A 490 -25.67 -6.96 -8.99
CA PRO A 490 -26.57 -7.85 -8.27
C PRO A 490 -25.92 -9.23 -8.04
N GLU A 491 -26.26 -9.87 -6.92
CA GLU A 491 -25.65 -11.14 -6.47
C GLU A 491 -25.56 -12.19 -7.59
N ARG A 492 -26.62 -12.34 -8.38
CA ARG A 492 -26.72 -13.28 -9.51
C ARG A 492 -25.65 -13.09 -10.60
N LEU A 493 -25.08 -11.88 -10.73
CA LEU A 493 -24.09 -11.54 -11.75
C LEU A 493 -22.65 -11.55 -11.22
N ARG A 494 -22.45 -11.49 -9.90
CA ARG A 494 -21.10 -11.41 -9.30
C ARG A 494 -20.19 -12.58 -9.68
N PRO A 495 -20.62 -13.86 -9.71
CA PRO A 495 -19.76 -14.95 -10.16
C PRO A 495 -19.27 -14.79 -11.60
N ARG A 496 -20.08 -14.17 -12.47
CA ARG A 496 -19.72 -13.94 -13.88
C ARG A 496 -18.80 -12.73 -14.04
N LEU A 497 -19.08 -11.64 -13.32
CA LEU A 497 -18.43 -10.35 -13.55
C LEU A 497 -17.20 -10.13 -12.67
N LEU A 498 -17.18 -10.67 -11.45
CA LEU A 498 -16.17 -10.34 -10.44
C LEU A 498 -15.19 -11.48 -10.15
N TRP A 499 -15.44 -12.69 -10.66
CA TRP A 499 -14.47 -13.77 -10.57
C TRP A 499 -13.21 -13.44 -11.38
N ASP A 500 -12.06 -13.33 -10.73
CA ASP A 500 -10.75 -12.99 -11.33
C ASP A 500 -10.83 -11.80 -12.31
N LYS A 501 -11.45 -10.70 -11.85
CA LYS A 501 -11.56 -9.44 -12.59
C LYS A 501 -12.17 -9.59 -13.98
N ARG A 502 -13.10 -10.54 -14.19
CA ARG A 502 -13.73 -10.75 -15.51
C ARG A 502 -14.32 -9.49 -16.11
N ILE A 503 -14.94 -8.61 -15.33
CA ILE A 503 -15.48 -7.33 -15.81
C ILE A 503 -14.40 -6.46 -16.44
N LEU A 504 -13.20 -6.39 -15.83
CA LEU A 504 -12.05 -5.67 -16.36
C LEU A 504 -11.54 -6.34 -17.65
N ARG A 505 -11.36 -7.67 -17.62
CA ARG A 505 -10.88 -8.45 -18.78
C ARG A 505 -11.80 -8.33 -19.98
N GLU A 506 -13.12 -8.41 -19.78
CA GLU A 506 -14.11 -8.32 -20.85
C GLU A 506 -14.29 -6.87 -21.35
N ALA A 507 -14.26 -5.88 -20.46
CA ALA A 507 -14.49 -4.48 -20.83
C ALA A 507 -13.35 -3.89 -21.69
N VAL A 508 -12.11 -4.22 -21.35
CA VAL A 508 -10.95 -3.55 -21.97
C VAL A 508 -9.81 -4.50 -22.35
N GLY A 509 -9.96 -5.81 -22.18
CA GLY A 509 -8.92 -6.79 -22.55
C GLY A 509 -8.56 -6.77 -24.03
N SER A 510 -9.46 -6.29 -24.91
CA SER A 510 -9.17 -6.07 -26.34
C SER A 510 -8.17 -4.93 -26.60
N ARG A 511 -7.89 -4.08 -25.60
CA ARG A 511 -6.92 -2.98 -25.68
C ARG A 511 -5.49 -3.43 -25.40
N VAL A 512 -5.29 -4.63 -24.87
CA VAL A 512 -3.98 -5.23 -24.60
C VAL A 512 -3.81 -6.50 -25.44
N PRO A 513 -2.57 -6.96 -25.70
CA PRO A 513 -2.36 -8.25 -26.35
C PRO A 513 -3.02 -9.39 -25.58
N ARG A 514 -3.51 -10.41 -26.30
CA ARG A 514 -4.20 -11.58 -25.72
C ARG A 514 -3.41 -12.25 -24.58
N ARG A 515 -2.08 -12.33 -24.73
CA ARG A 515 -1.15 -12.88 -23.72
C ARG A 515 -1.25 -12.17 -22.36
N ILE A 516 -1.61 -10.89 -22.32
CA ILE A 516 -1.82 -10.13 -21.08
C ILE A 516 -3.26 -10.28 -20.59
N ALA A 517 -4.23 -10.17 -21.49
CA ALA A 517 -5.66 -10.26 -21.16
C ALA A 517 -6.05 -11.59 -20.50
N GLU A 518 -5.41 -12.69 -20.91
CA GLU A 518 -5.68 -14.05 -20.42
C GLU A 518 -4.73 -14.49 -19.29
N ARG A 519 -3.77 -13.64 -18.88
CA ARG A 519 -2.80 -14.01 -17.85
C ARG A 519 -3.50 -14.11 -16.48
N PRO A 520 -3.38 -15.24 -15.76
CA PRO A 520 -3.91 -15.36 -14.41
C PRO A 520 -3.17 -14.41 -13.46
N LYS A 521 -3.83 -14.02 -12.36
CA LYS A 521 -3.17 -13.20 -11.35
C LYS A 521 -2.13 -14.06 -10.62
N VAL A 522 -0.88 -13.60 -10.64
CA VAL A 522 0.18 -14.19 -9.81
C VAL A 522 0.48 -13.19 -8.68
N PRO A 523 0.43 -13.62 -7.40
CA PRO A 523 0.73 -12.70 -6.32
C PRO A 523 2.22 -12.31 -6.31
N PHE A 524 2.50 -11.06 -5.95
CA PHE A 524 3.86 -10.51 -5.90
C PHE A 524 4.72 -11.10 -4.75
N PHE A 525 4.10 -11.48 -3.63
CA PHE A 525 4.77 -11.88 -2.38
C PHE A 525 4.43 -13.32 -1.92
N TYR A 526 3.84 -14.14 -2.79
CA TYR A 526 3.45 -15.51 -2.46
C TYR A 526 4.13 -16.51 -3.41
N GLY A 527 4.32 -17.75 -2.95
CA GLY A 527 5.01 -18.80 -3.72
C GLY A 527 6.53 -18.62 -3.72
N GLN A 528 7.21 -18.99 -4.82
CA GLN A 528 8.68 -18.91 -4.88
C GLN A 528 9.23 -17.47 -4.70
N GLY A 529 8.46 -16.43 -5.01
CA GLY A 529 8.85 -15.03 -4.83
C GLY A 529 8.94 -14.58 -3.36
N THR A 530 8.29 -15.29 -2.44
CA THR A 530 8.29 -15.00 -1.00
C THR A 530 9.70 -15.06 -0.42
N HIS A 531 10.51 -16.05 -0.81
CA HIS A 531 11.89 -16.19 -0.33
C HIS A 531 12.75 -14.95 -0.65
N HIS A 532 12.59 -14.38 -1.85
CA HIS A 532 13.36 -13.20 -2.26
C HIS A 532 12.96 -11.94 -1.48
N ALA A 533 11.65 -11.70 -1.32
CA ALA A 533 11.13 -10.51 -0.66
C ALA A 533 11.38 -10.53 0.86
N TYR A 534 11.08 -11.64 1.53
CA TYR A 534 11.32 -11.77 2.97
C TYR A 534 12.80 -12.03 3.29
N GLY A 535 13.57 -12.60 2.36
CA GLY A 535 15.02 -12.71 2.48
C GLY A 535 15.71 -11.36 2.69
N MET A 536 15.19 -10.27 2.11
CA MET A 536 15.68 -8.91 2.38
C MET A 536 15.50 -8.52 3.85
N LEU A 537 14.32 -8.81 4.43
CA LEU A 537 14.06 -8.53 5.84
C LEU A 537 14.90 -9.42 6.75
N VAL A 538 15.04 -10.70 6.41
CA VAL A 538 15.90 -11.64 7.14
C VAL A 538 17.35 -11.15 7.13
N ARG A 539 17.87 -10.71 5.98
CA ARG A 539 19.23 -10.13 5.89
C ARG A 539 19.36 -8.81 6.66
N LEU A 540 18.36 -7.94 6.58
CA LEU A 540 18.33 -6.70 7.37
C LEU A 540 18.44 -7.03 8.86
N MET A 541 17.68 -8.03 9.29
CA MET A 541 17.62 -8.50 10.67
C MET A 541 18.93 -9.18 11.11
N ASN A 542 19.46 -10.10 10.31
CA ASN A 542 20.68 -10.86 10.60
C ASN A 542 21.97 -10.03 10.50
N GLY A 543 21.97 -8.94 9.73
CA GLY A 543 23.07 -8.00 9.62
C GLY A 543 23.06 -6.99 10.77
N ASN A 544 22.94 -5.71 10.44
CA ASN A 544 22.87 -4.63 11.44
C ASN A 544 21.49 -4.51 12.13
N GLY A 545 20.58 -5.46 11.92
CA GLY A 545 19.23 -5.44 12.48
C GLY A 545 19.18 -5.55 13.99
N GLN A 546 20.23 -6.06 14.62
CA GLN A 546 20.41 -5.95 16.07
C GLN A 546 20.31 -4.48 16.52
N GLU A 547 20.80 -3.52 15.74
CA GLU A 547 20.63 -2.10 16.05
C GLU A 547 19.15 -1.70 16.07
N LEU A 548 18.38 -2.09 15.06
CA LEU A 548 16.95 -1.76 14.95
C LEU A 548 16.16 -2.38 16.10
N VAL A 549 16.44 -3.64 16.42
CA VAL A 549 15.80 -4.38 17.51
C VAL A 549 16.12 -3.72 18.85
N GLU A 550 17.39 -3.45 19.15
CA GLU A 550 17.75 -2.86 20.44
C GLU A 550 17.20 -1.43 20.59
N ARG A 551 17.13 -0.64 19.51
CA ARG A 551 16.41 0.66 19.51
C ARG A 551 14.93 0.49 19.81
N ALA A 552 14.26 -0.45 19.12
CA ALA A 552 12.84 -0.71 19.29
C ALA A 552 12.52 -1.19 20.72
N LEU A 553 13.35 -2.06 21.29
CA LEU A 553 13.20 -2.55 22.67
C LEU A 553 13.50 -1.48 23.73
N ALA A 554 14.39 -0.53 23.43
CA ALA A 554 14.69 0.60 24.31
C ALA A 554 13.65 1.74 24.21
N ALA A 555 12.71 1.66 23.28
CA ALA A 555 11.75 2.72 23.02
C ALA A 555 10.74 2.92 24.17
N PRO A 556 10.19 4.13 24.35
CA PRO A 556 9.18 4.40 25.36
C PRO A 556 7.97 3.46 25.24
N GLY A 557 7.62 2.79 26.34
CA GLY A 557 6.50 1.84 26.41
C GLY A 557 6.81 0.42 25.91
N ALA A 558 7.93 0.19 25.21
CA ALA A 558 8.24 -1.11 24.62
C ALA A 558 8.35 -2.23 25.67
N GLY A 559 9.07 -2.01 26.77
CA GLY A 559 9.27 -3.04 27.81
C GLY A 559 8.01 -3.49 28.55
N ALA A 560 6.89 -2.77 28.43
CA ALA A 560 5.60 -3.20 28.95
C ALA A 560 4.80 -4.09 27.98
N HIS A 561 5.13 -4.04 26.68
CA HIS A 561 4.38 -4.69 25.60
C HIS A 561 5.17 -5.77 24.85
N LEU A 562 6.50 -5.67 24.87
CA LEU A 562 7.41 -6.53 24.12
C LEU A 562 8.29 -7.37 25.05
N ASP A 563 8.33 -8.68 24.80
CA ASP A 563 9.26 -9.61 25.46
C ASP A 563 10.60 -9.60 24.70
N ALA A 564 11.58 -8.89 25.26
CA ALA A 564 12.89 -8.70 24.67
C ALA A 564 13.62 -10.03 24.38
N ASP A 565 13.48 -11.01 25.27
CA ASP A 565 14.18 -12.29 25.12
C ASP A 565 13.53 -13.14 24.02
N ARG A 566 12.20 -13.10 23.88
CA ARG A 566 11.50 -13.74 22.75
C ARG A 566 11.86 -13.09 21.42
N ILE A 567 11.92 -11.76 21.37
CA ILE A 567 12.28 -11.02 20.15
C ILE A 567 13.72 -11.37 19.71
N ARG A 568 14.68 -11.38 20.64
CA ARG A 568 16.06 -11.77 20.34
C ARG A 568 16.19 -13.24 19.94
N ARG A 569 15.38 -14.14 20.52
CA ARG A 569 15.31 -15.54 20.07
C ARG A 569 14.77 -15.65 18.65
N GLY A 570 13.65 -15.00 18.33
CA GLY A 570 13.10 -14.99 16.97
C GLY A 570 14.10 -14.45 15.95
N LEU A 571 14.87 -13.41 16.30
CA LEU A 571 15.96 -12.92 15.46
C LEU A 571 17.03 -13.99 15.19
N LYS A 572 17.39 -14.76 16.23
CA LYS A 572 18.34 -15.86 16.10
C LYS A 572 17.77 -16.99 15.23
N ASP A 573 16.49 -17.32 15.40
CA ASP A 573 15.80 -18.33 14.59
C ASP A 573 15.78 -17.92 13.10
N PHE A 574 15.64 -16.63 12.80
CA PHE A 574 15.76 -16.10 11.44
C PHE A 574 17.18 -16.19 10.89
N ALA A 575 18.21 -15.96 11.72
CA ALA A 575 19.61 -16.16 11.35
C ALA A 575 19.93 -17.63 11.05
N GLU A 576 19.23 -18.52 11.74
CA GLU A 576 19.31 -19.96 11.57
C GLU A 576 18.33 -20.49 10.51
N GLY A 577 17.56 -19.63 9.83
CA GLY A 577 16.64 -20.04 8.76
C GLY A 577 15.54 -21.00 9.21
N THR A 578 15.20 -21.04 10.50
CA THR A 578 14.23 -21.98 11.09
C THR A 578 12.81 -21.40 11.19
N SER A 579 12.52 -20.29 10.52
CA SER A 579 11.25 -19.56 10.67
C SER A 579 10.54 -19.31 9.34
N ASP A 580 9.22 -19.25 9.42
CA ASP A 580 8.36 -18.93 8.29
C ASP A 580 8.29 -17.42 7.98
N SER A 581 7.84 -17.10 6.76
CA SER A 581 7.71 -15.70 6.30
C SER A 581 6.70 -14.87 7.11
N PRO A 582 5.53 -15.40 7.52
CA PRO A 582 4.60 -14.70 8.41
C PRO A 582 5.24 -14.26 9.74
N SER A 583 6.08 -15.09 10.35
CA SER A 583 6.78 -14.75 11.60
C SER A 583 7.77 -13.61 11.39
N VAL A 584 8.49 -13.59 10.27
CA VAL A 584 9.40 -12.48 9.90
C VAL A 584 8.63 -11.17 9.78
N GLU A 585 7.48 -11.19 9.10
CA GLU A 585 6.65 -10.00 8.96
C GLU A 585 6.14 -9.48 10.29
N LEU A 586 5.62 -10.38 11.14
CA LEU A 586 5.11 -10.02 12.45
C LEU A 586 6.21 -9.40 13.32
N LEU A 587 7.40 -10.01 13.35
CA LEU A 587 8.52 -9.45 14.10
C LEU A 587 8.90 -8.06 13.59
N MET A 588 8.98 -7.88 12.26
CA MET A 588 9.28 -6.59 11.66
C MET A 588 8.25 -5.52 12.01
N ARG A 589 6.96 -5.86 12.04
CA ARG A 589 5.90 -4.93 12.48
C ARG A 589 6.10 -4.50 13.93
N LEU A 590 6.42 -5.44 14.84
CA LEU A 590 6.72 -5.12 16.24
C LEU A 590 7.96 -4.23 16.39
N VAL A 591 9.02 -4.52 15.62
CA VAL A 591 10.22 -3.66 15.57
C VAL A 591 9.85 -2.27 15.07
N ASN A 592 9.08 -2.15 13.99
CA ASN A 592 8.64 -0.86 13.46
C ASN A 592 7.79 -0.06 14.48
N MET A 593 6.95 -0.72 15.29
CA MET A 593 6.22 -0.07 16.39
C MET A 593 7.18 0.56 17.40
N GLY A 594 8.21 -0.18 17.83
CA GLY A 594 9.24 0.36 18.72
C GLY A 594 10.05 1.49 18.08
N LEU A 595 10.39 1.39 16.79
CA LEU A 595 11.07 2.47 16.06
C LEU A 595 10.20 3.73 15.96
N LEU A 596 8.90 3.60 15.71
CA LEU A 596 7.98 4.75 15.73
C LEU A 596 7.87 5.36 17.13
N ALA A 597 7.84 4.55 18.18
CA ALA A 597 7.86 5.03 19.56
C ALA A 597 9.16 5.77 19.92
N GLU A 598 10.32 5.27 19.47
CA GLU A 598 11.61 5.97 19.59
C GLU A 598 11.55 7.32 18.87
N MET A 599 11.23 7.29 17.57
CA MET A 599 11.25 8.47 16.69
C MET A 599 10.18 9.51 17.05
N ALA A 600 9.08 9.10 17.69
CA ALA A 600 8.12 10.02 18.28
C ALA A 600 8.81 10.98 19.24
N THR A 601 9.74 10.50 20.06
CA THR A 601 10.46 11.32 21.05
C THR A 601 11.78 11.89 20.54
N SER A 602 12.45 11.19 19.63
CA SER A 602 13.73 11.57 19.05
C SER A 602 13.64 11.45 17.53
N ALA A 603 13.02 12.45 16.89
CA ALA A 603 12.81 12.44 15.45
C ALA A 603 14.16 12.31 14.71
N PRO A 604 14.25 11.47 13.67
CA PRO A 604 15.48 11.33 12.90
C PRO A 604 15.85 12.67 12.28
N ARG A 605 17.15 13.03 12.30
CA ARG A 605 17.67 14.16 11.53
C ARG A 605 17.78 13.72 10.08
N LEU A 606 16.79 14.08 9.28
CA LEU A 606 16.75 13.81 7.84
C LEU A 606 17.63 14.86 7.15
N GLU A 607 18.88 14.55 6.86
CA GLU A 607 19.81 15.49 6.19
C GLU A 607 19.33 15.91 4.80
N SER A 608 18.55 15.05 4.12
CA SER A 608 17.58 15.42 3.09
C SER A 608 16.51 14.32 3.03
N MET A 609 15.24 14.71 2.85
CA MET A 609 14.17 13.79 2.43
C MET A 609 14.03 13.75 0.91
N ASP A 610 14.84 14.54 0.20
CA ASP A 610 14.96 14.47 -1.26
C ASP A 610 15.42 13.06 -1.64
N ALA A 611 15.06 12.63 -2.85
CA ALA A 611 15.29 11.29 -3.39
C ALA A 611 16.76 10.79 -3.31
N GLY A 612 17.71 11.62 -2.86
CA GLY A 612 19.13 11.31 -2.76
C GLY A 612 19.71 10.90 -4.11
N SER A 613 20.97 10.49 -4.13
CA SER A 613 21.44 9.66 -5.23
C SER A 613 20.88 8.26 -5.05
N VAL A 614 20.23 7.74 -6.08
CA VAL A 614 19.95 6.32 -6.31
C VAL A 614 21.24 5.55 -6.12
N ARG A 615 21.12 4.36 -5.53
CA ARG A 615 22.28 3.49 -5.34
C ARG A 615 22.91 3.23 -6.70
N THR A 616 24.23 3.33 -6.81
CA THR A 616 24.97 2.98 -8.04
C THR A 616 24.71 1.53 -8.51
N GLU A 617 24.18 0.68 -7.63
CA GLU A 617 23.81 -0.71 -7.88
C GLU A 617 22.39 -0.85 -8.51
N LEU A 618 21.53 0.18 -8.42
CA LEU A 618 20.23 0.20 -9.09
C LEU A 618 20.45 0.67 -10.54
N GLY A 619 20.84 -0.24 -11.42
CA GLY A 619 20.97 0.01 -12.85
C GLY A 619 19.75 -0.44 -13.64
N ALA A 620 19.34 0.34 -14.65
CA ALA A 620 18.47 -0.13 -15.72
C ALA A 620 19.31 -0.28 -17.00
N HIS A 621 19.47 -1.51 -17.49
CA HIS A 621 20.13 -1.81 -18.76
C HIS A 621 19.19 -2.62 -19.65
N SER A 622 19.18 -2.29 -20.94
CA SER A 622 18.34 -2.93 -21.97
C SER A 622 18.60 -4.44 -22.15
N ASN A 623 19.72 -4.97 -21.64
CA ASN A 623 20.09 -6.39 -21.71
C ASN A 623 20.01 -7.13 -20.36
N LEU A 624 19.50 -6.50 -19.29
CA LEU A 624 19.46 -7.12 -17.95
C LEU A 624 18.67 -8.44 -17.95
N LEU A 625 17.52 -8.51 -18.62
CA LEU A 625 16.69 -9.73 -18.65
C LEU A 625 17.40 -10.97 -19.24
N ALA A 626 18.44 -10.78 -20.06
CA ALA A 626 19.27 -11.89 -20.56
C ALA A 626 20.36 -12.30 -19.55
N GLN A 627 20.74 -11.41 -18.64
CA GLN A 627 21.77 -11.61 -17.61
C GLN A 627 21.16 -11.98 -16.24
N THR A 628 19.85 -11.81 -16.07
CA THR A 628 19.13 -12.05 -14.80
C THR A 628 19.20 -13.49 -14.32
N GLN A 629 19.46 -14.46 -15.20
CA GLN A 629 19.71 -15.84 -14.79
C GLN A 629 20.96 -15.93 -13.92
N GLU A 630 22.08 -15.37 -14.36
CA GLU A 630 23.32 -15.36 -13.58
C GLU A 630 23.21 -14.52 -12.28
N ILE A 631 22.29 -13.54 -12.25
CA ILE A 631 22.11 -12.62 -11.10
C ILE A 631 21.20 -13.20 -10.01
N PHE A 632 20.06 -13.79 -10.39
CA PHE A 632 19.05 -14.31 -9.45
C PHE A 632 19.16 -15.81 -9.21
N GLU A 633 19.76 -16.53 -10.16
CA GLU A 633 20.20 -17.91 -10.03
C GLU A 633 21.74 -17.93 -10.22
N PRO A 634 22.53 -17.24 -9.36
CA PRO A 634 23.97 -17.39 -9.42
C PRO A 634 24.23 -18.87 -9.20
N GLY A 635 24.75 -19.56 -10.22
CA GLY A 635 24.94 -21.01 -10.18
C GLY A 635 25.52 -21.38 -8.82
N ARG A 636 24.79 -22.21 -8.08
CA ARG A 636 25.20 -22.58 -6.74
C ARG A 636 26.45 -23.40 -6.93
N ASN A 637 27.58 -22.83 -6.51
CA ASN A 637 28.86 -23.50 -6.65
C ASN A 637 28.93 -24.56 -5.54
N TYR A 638 28.22 -25.66 -5.75
CA TYR A 638 28.25 -26.81 -4.87
C TYR A 638 29.64 -27.41 -4.95
N ASP A 639 30.32 -27.49 -3.80
CA ASP A 639 31.51 -28.33 -3.70
C ASP A 639 31.07 -29.78 -3.88
N LEU A 640 31.34 -30.32 -5.06
CA LEU A 640 31.03 -31.71 -5.41
C LEU A 640 31.73 -32.73 -4.50
N GLN A 641 32.74 -32.31 -3.73
CA GLN A 641 33.41 -33.12 -2.72
C GLN A 641 32.82 -32.97 -1.31
N ALA A 642 31.96 -31.98 -1.08
CA ALA A 642 31.27 -31.86 0.20
C ALA A 642 30.27 -33.01 0.39
N VAL A 643 30.06 -33.38 1.66
CA VAL A 643 29.16 -34.45 2.06
C VAL A 643 27.82 -33.84 2.46
N PRO A 644 26.75 -34.00 1.65
CA PRO A 644 25.42 -33.59 2.05
C PRO A 644 24.88 -34.50 3.16
N VAL A 645 24.06 -33.94 4.03
CA VAL A 645 23.38 -34.60 5.15
C VAL A 645 21.93 -34.12 5.15
N GLN A 646 20.97 -35.03 5.28
CA GLN A 646 19.57 -34.66 5.45
C GLN A 646 19.32 -34.12 6.86
N ALA A 647 18.39 -33.17 7.00
CA ALA A 647 17.97 -32.68 8.31
C ALA A 647 17.45 -33.82 9.20
N GLU A 648 17.68 -33.68 10.51
CA GLU A 648 17.12 -34.61 11.49
C GLU A 648 15.59 -34.52 11.46
N GLY A 649 14.90 -35.65 11.30
CA GLY A 649 13.44 -35.68 11.16
C GLY A 649 12.89 -35.65 9.73
N LEU A 650 13.76 -35.49 8.72
CA LEU A 650 13.37 -35.51 7.31
C LEU A 650 13.04 -36.94 6.84
N LEU A 651 11.85 -37.11 6.27
CA LEU A 651 11.34 -38.37 5.74
C LEU A 651 10.86 -38.17 4.30
N LEU A 652 11.30 -39.05 3.40
CA LEU A 652 10.71 -39.18 2.06
C LEU A 652 9.66 -40.29 2.10
N LEU A 653 8.38 -39.91 2.12
CA LEU A 653 7.24 -40.83 2.18
C LEU A 653 6.62 -41.02 0.78
N SER A 654 5.89 -42.10 0.60
CA SER A 654 5.07 -42.33 -0.60
C SER A 654 3.68 -42.79 -0.18
N ASP A 655 2.65 -42.26 -0.84
CA ASP A 655 1.29 -42.73 -0.61
C ASP A 655 0.94 -43.96 -1.47
N ALA A 656 -0.30 -44.44 -1.35
CA ALA A 656 -0.79 -45.58 -2.13
C ALA A 656 -1.04 -45.25 -3.62
N GLY A 657 -1.11 -43.97 -3.99
CA GLY A 657 -1.25 -43.46 -5.36
C GLY A 657 0.08 -43.34 -6.11
N GLY A 658 1.20 -43.34 -5.38
CA GLY A 658 2.55 -43.22 -5.90
C GLY A 658 3.16 -41.84 -5.73
N ASP A 659 2.40 -40.87 -5.20
CA ASP A 659 2.88 -39.51 -4.93
C ASP A 659 3.90 -39.54 -3.80
N GLN A 660 4.94 -38.71 -3.91
CA GLN A 660 6.02 -38.64 -2.93
C GLN A 660 5.94 -37.37 -2.10
N TYR A 661 6.22 -37.48 -0.81
CA TYR A 661 6.13 -36.37 0.13
C TYR A 661 7.43 -36.24 0.89
N LEU A 662 8.00 -35.04 0.89
CA LEU A 662 9.08 -34.72 1.80
C LEU A 662 8.46 -34.16 3.08
N VAL A 663 8.63 -34.88 4.18
CA VAL A 663 8.03 -34.58 5.47
C VAL A 663 9.12 -34.28 6.47
N ASN A 664 9.05 -33.13 7.14
CA ASN A 664 9.97 -32.76 8.21
C ASN A 664 9.18 -32.57 9.50
N ASP A 665 9.56 -33.26 10.57
CA ASP A 665 8.89 -33.21 11.88
C ASP A 665 7.35 -33.34 11.83
N GLY A 666 6.86 -34.15 10.89
CA GLY A 666 5.43 -34.44 10.72
C GLY A 666 4.65 -33.44 9.86
N GLN A 667 5.30 -32.44 9.26
CA GLN A 667 4.71 -31.52 8.28
C GLN A 667 5.18 -31.83 6.87
N ILE A 668 4.28 -31.75 5.89
CA ILE A 668 4.62 -31.91 4.47
C ILE A 668 5.28 -30.61 4.00
N GLU A 669 6.57 -30.67 3.72
CA GLU A 669 7.36 -29.54 3.18
C GLU A 669 7.21 -29.46 1.66
N PHE A 670 7.24 -30.62 0.98
CA PHE A 670 7.09 -30.71 -0.47
C PHE A 670 6.25 -31.92 -0.89
N VAL A 671 5.48 -31.72 -1.97
CA VAL A 671 4.92 -32.81 -2.77
C VAL A 671 5.79 -32.97 -4.01
N LEU A 672 6.35 -34.15 -4.19
CA LEU A 672 7.27 -34.49 -5.27
C LEU A 672 6.57 -35.42 -6.26
N GLU A 673 6.82 -35.20 -7.54
CA GLU A 673 6.38 -36.15 -8.56
C GLU A 673 7.03 -37.53 -8.31
N PRO A 674 6.30 -38.63 -8.61
CA PRO A 674 6.82 -39.99 -8.47
C PRO A 674 8.14 -40.15 -9.24
N ASP A 675 9.21 -40.49 -8.50
CA ASP A 675 10.56 -40.72 -9.05
C ASP A 675 11.22 -39.50 -9.73
N SER A 676 10.87 -38.30 -9.26
CA SER A 676 11.58 -37.06 -9.64
C SER A 676 13.10 -37.16 -9.47
N LEU A 677 13.83 -36.39 -10.27
CA LEU A 677 15.31 -36.39 -10.25
C LEU A 677 15.84 -36.05 -8.85
N ILE A 678 15.23 -35.09 -8.15
CA ILE A 678 15.62 -34.71 -6.79
C ILE A 678 15.33 -35.80 -5.77
N ALA A 679 14.21 -36.52 -5.88
CA ALA A 679 13.90 -37.64 -4.99
C ALA A 679 14.93 -38.77 -5.13
N ARG A 680 15.43 -39.02 -6.34
CA ARG A 680 16.52 -39.98 -6.58
C ARG A 680 17.80 -39.57 -5.88
N VAL A 681 18.15 -38.28 -5.94
CA VAL A 681 19.33 -37.72 -5.27
C VAL A 681 19.19 -37.80 -3.75
N LEU A 682 18.04 -37.39 -3.20
CA LEU A 682 17.74 -37.47 -1.76
C LEU A 682 17.92 -38.89 -1.21
N ARG A 683 17.49 -39.92 -1.93
CA ARG A 683 17.70 -41.33 -1.53
C ARG A 683 19.16 -41.74 -1.43
N GLN A 684 20.08 -41.05 -2.11
CA GLN A 684 21.52 -41.32 -2.06
C GLN A 684 22.26 -40.42 -1.04
N ILE A 685 21.59 -39.46 -0.41
CA ILE A 685 22.19 -38.64 0.65
C ILE A 685 22.16 -39.44 1.95
N ASP A 686 23.27 -40.12 2.22
CA ASP A 686 23.47 -41.01 3.38
C ASP A 686 24.25 -40.34 4.54
N GLY A 687 24.67 -39.08 4.37
CA GLY A 687 25.47 -38.33 5.33
C GLY A 687 26.96 -38.71 5.36
N THR A 688 27.43 -39.53 4.42
CA THR A 688 28.83 -39.99 4.33
C THR A 688 29.44 -39.87 2.93
N SER A 689 28.61 -39.97 1.89
CA SER A 689 28.97 -39.92 0.48
C SER A 689 29.05 -38.47 -0.01
N THR A 690 30.00 -38.16 -0.90
CA THR A 690 30.09 -36.82 -1.48
C THR A 690 28.92 -36.54 -2.41
N LEU A 691 28.62 -35.26 -2.65
CA LEU A 691 27.57 -34.87 -3.61
C LEU A 691 27.82 -35.47 -5.00
N ALA A 692 29.08 -35.54 -5.46
CA ALA A 692 29.44 -36.21 -6.72
C ALA A 692 29.19 -37.72 -6.73
N ALA A 693 29.23 -38.38 -5.58
CA ALA A 693 28.88 -39.79 -5.48
C ALA A 693 27.36 -39.96 -5.53
N ALA A 694 26.63 -39.18 -4.72
CA ALA A 694 25.17 -39.20 -4.65
C ALA A 694 24.52 -38.91 -6.02
N LEU A 695 24.99 -37.88 -6.74
CA LEU A 695 24.51 -37.54 -8.09
C LEU A 695 24.76 -38.67 -9.11
N ARG A 696 25.93 -39.31 -9.04
CA ARG A 696 26.33 -40.39 -9.94
C ARG A 696 25.50 -41.66 -9.70
N GLU A 697 25.28 -42.01 -8.44
CA GLU A 697 24.45 -43.16 -8.05
C GLU A 697 22.97 -42.90 -8.37
N ALA A 698 22.53 -41.66 -8.20
CA ALA A 698 21.21 -41.23 -8.64
C ALA A 698 21.10 -41.20 -10.17
N GLY A 699 22.20 -41.15 -10.92
CA GLY A 699 22.21 -41.02 -12.38
C GLY A 699 21.69 -39.66 -12.87
N VAL A 700 22.04 -38.60 -12.15
CA VAL A 700 21.53 -37.24 -12.34
C VAL A 700 22.70 -36.25 -12.47
N GLU A 701 22.62 -35.34 -13.44
CA GLU A 701 23.56 -34.22 -13.56
C GLU A 701 23.16 -33.10 -12.59
N LEU A 702 24.12 -32.46 -11.90
CA LEU A 702 23.84 -31.40 -10.91
C LEU A 702 22.92 -30.32 -11.49
N LYS A 703 23.19 -29.89 -12.72
CA LYS A 703 22.41 -28.85 -13.41
C LYS A 703 20.92 -29.20 -13.56
N ALA A 704 20.56 -30.48 -13.55
CA ALA A 704 19.18 -30.94 -13.69
C ALA A 704 18.40 -30.98 -12.37
N VAL A 705 19.08 -30.75 -11.24
CA VAL A 705 18.49 -30.73 -9.88
C VAL A 705 18.99 -29.57 -9.04
N GLU A 706 19.69 -28.61 -9.65
CA GLU A 706 20.40 -27.53 -8.96
C GLU A 706 19.41 -26.61 -8.23
N GLU A 707 18.25 -26.39 -8.83
CA GLU A 707 17.18 -25.56 -8.29
C GLU A 707 16.50 -26.25 -7.10
N GLU A 708 16.08 -27.50 -7.25
CA GLU A 708 15.42 -28.25 -6.18
C GLU A 708 16.37 -28.54 -5.03
N LEU A 709 17.62 -28.92 -5.31
CA LEU A 709 18.66 -29.04 -4.28
C LEU A 709 18.93 -27.69 -3.60
N GLY A 710 18.81 -26.59 -4.34
CA GLY A 710 18.91 -25.24 -3.82
C GLY A 710 17.84 -24.94 -2.78
N LEU A 711 16.58 -25.22 -3.11
CA LEU A 711 15.44 -25.04 -2.21
C LEU A 711 15.60 -25.87 -0.93
N LEU A 712 16.02 -27.13 -1.05
CA LEU A 712 16.26 -28.00 0.09
C LEU A 712 17.38 -27.49 1.00
N VAL A 713 18.42 -26.87 0.41
CA VAL A 713 19.53 -26.28 1.17
C VAL A 713 19.12 -24.98 1.86
N ASP A 714 18.33 -24.14 1.18
CA ASP A 714 17.83 -22.89 1.77
C ASP A 714 16.90 -23.13 2.94
N GLN A 715 16.06 -24.17 2.83
CA GLN A 715 15.18 -24.62 3.90
C GLN A 715 15.88 -25.52 4.93
N ARG A 716 17.20 -25.69 4.81
CA ARG A 716 18.04 -26.53 5.69
C ARG A 716 17.60 -27.98 5.79
N LEU A 717 16.83 -28.48 4.84
CA LEU A 717 16.46 -29.89 4.70
C LEU A 717 17.63 -30.73 4.19
N VAL A 718 18.55 -30.12 3.42
CA VAL A 718 19.85 -30.69 3.06
C VAL A 718 20.95 -29.74 3.51
N LEU A 719 21.87 -30.25 4.31
CA LEU A 719 23.00 -29.52 4.88
C LEU A 719 24.29 -30.05 4.25
N PHE A 720 25.30 -29.22 4.06
CA PHE A 720 26.64 -29.68 3.70
C PHE A 720 27.50 -29.64 4.95
N ALA A 721 28.11 -30.77 5.31
CA ALA A 721 29.06 -30.82 6.43
C ALA A 721 30.25 -29.88 6.13
N ALA A 722 30.61 -29.06 7.12
CA ALA A 722 31.72 -28.10 7.03
C ALA A 722 33.10 -28.76 7.04
#